data_AF-A0A7S0D8W7-F1
#
_entry.id   AF-A0A7S0D8W7-F1
#
_cell.length_a   1.000
_cell.length_b   1.000
_cell.length_c   1.000
_cell.angle_alpha   90.00
_cell.angle_beta   90.00
_cell.angle_gamma   90.00
#
_symmetry.space_group_name_H-M   'P 1'
#
loop_
_entity.id
_entity.type
_entity.pdbx_description
1 polymer ?
#
loop_
_entity_poly.entity_id
_entity_poly.type
_entity_poly.pdbx_seq_one_letter_code
_entity_poly.pdbx_strand_id
1 'polypeptide(L)'
;GRWNYRRICKAITYVFYKNFALTLTLLYYAAVTGFSGTSIYDSWVYVSFNVHTMLPICAVGTLDQDVRAETVEKFPALYMTGRLNLDLNPKVIFQYILLAFVHSLIVVLWPYFSYFGLDQIDLGGIKVFGTIVFSCLVFTVQYRVMLITITWTSVTAIVLAISTLSFFSFLLTYGLLYDLSWEFYYVPYKMFGSAIYWVVLLGVPATALYFDFVFLWIAREFFPSITDFAIEADYIMHKHNKDGLMNNLANKVKGEAVVERKIVENDQIEDIEIKNYKSSTAQTKTTSESKSINVSPHGFAFSHPGVEHAQLAKSMTAARKPKVNGDKKLPRSEKTGSERDIKLDIGGKMEMKRGAMTDTKLNKNRPLDESSWCGRFLQQKLPRLQKPLTPRVTIIVLTSVGCFFLLLGGLVLMGSQASAYQLIQYDGDESVYNGLGYTMEYEDCSLRASRNQSYRTCNVSITLEDDMTAPVHVHYGLSNFFQNYQSYATDRYPSQLDGRTKDPSSLYCKYYNRDYETDQKYLPCGLQAHSVFNDTFKLLNPELTMSETEISWKVDRERRYSNPISYPEMCGDETSCLYQWYPDVLDPDLGVKDEHFMVWLRISALSTFMKRYGRIDSDLKKGDTLNFEITARFVVETFEGGKALIVSSDAWIGGRNDFLGVAYLAVGCVVLLTVLVMLLKESACPRKIGNAELLVDKAHEVQERNDGKDKPQ
;
A
#
# COMPACT_ATOMS: atom_id res chain seq x y z
N GLY A 1 -21.36 -22.04 7.58
CA GLY A 1 -21.54 -20.96 8.58
C GLY A 1 -20.22 -20.43 9.12
N ARG A 2 -19.52 -21.18 9.99
CA ARG A 2 -18.29 -20.74 10.68
C ARG A 2 -17.21 -20.12 9.79
N TRP A 3 -16.83 -20.80 8.69
CA TRP A 3 -15.82 -20.26 7.77
C TRP A 3 -16.22 -18.91 7.18
N ASN A 4 -17.49 -18.74 6.80
CA ASN A 4 -17.98 -17.48 6.23
C ASN A 4 -17.86 -16.34 7.25
N TYR A 5 -18.29 -16.58 8.50
CA TYR A 5 -18.16 -15.59 9.57
C TYR A 5 -16.69 -15.16 9.76
N ARG A 6 -15.77 -16.11 9.91
CA ARG A 6 -14.34 -15.80 10.13
C ARG A 6 -13.70 -15.07 8.96
N ARG A 7 -14.00 -15.47 7.72
CA ARG A 7 -13.53 -14.80 6.51
C ARG A 7 -13.99 -13.35 6.43
N ILE A 8 -15.27 -13.10 6.71
CA ILE A 8 -15.83 -11.74 6.72
C ILE A 8 -15.19 -10.91 7.83
N CYS A 9 -15.01 -11.45 9.04
CA CYS A 9 -14.33 -10.75 10.13
C CYS A 9 -12.89 -10.35 9.76
N LYS A 10 -12.12 -11.26 9.14
CA LYS A 10 -10.77 -10.96 8.62
C LYS A 10 -10.80 -9.86 7.55
N ALA A 11 -11.74 -9.92 6.62
CA ALA A 11 -11.87 -8.92 5.56
C ALA A 11 -12.20 -7.53 6.13
N ILE A 12 -13.16 -7.45 7.07
CA ILE A 12 -13.58 -6.20 7.71
C ILE A 12 -12.42 -5.58 8.49
N THR A 13 -11.78 -6.34 9.38
CA THR A 13 -10.66 -5.86 10.21
C THR A 13 -9.48 -5.39 9.37
N TYR A 14 -9.17 -6.10 8.28
CA TYR A 14 -8.13 -5.69 7.33
C TYR A 14 -8.48 -4.39 6.58
N VAL A 15 -9.73 -4.21 6.16
CA VAL A 15 -10.18 -2.97 5.49
C VAL A 15 -10.05 -1.77 6.42
N PHE A 16 -10.41 -1.92 7.71
CA PHE A 16 -10.15 -0.87 8.70
C PHE A 16 -8.66 -0.58 8.81
N TYR A 17 -7.84 -1.60 9.07
CA TYR A 17 -6.38 -1.46 9.20
C TYR A 17 -5.75 -0.72 8.01
N LYS A 18 -6.03 -1.14 6.77
CA LYS A 18 -5.36 -0.57 5.59
C LYS A 18 -5.75 0.89 5.34
N ASN A 19 -7.00 1.25 5.61
CA ASN A 19 -7.49 2.62 5.42
C ASN A 19 -6.94 3.54 6.51
N PHE A 20 -6.89 3.07 7.77
CA PHE A 20 -6.22 3.80 8.85
C PHE A 20 -4.74 4.01 8.54
N ALA A 21 -4.04 2.98 8.06
CA ALA A 21 -2.63 3.10 7.69
C ALA A 21 -2.44 4.17 6.59
N LEU A 22 -3.24 4.15 5.52
CA LEU A 22 -3.21 5.17 4.47
C LEU A 22 -3.45 6.58 5.02
N THR A 23 -4.51 6.79 5.79
CA THR A 23 -4.85 8.11 6.32
C THR A 23 -3.78 8.63 7.29
N LEU A 24 -3.19 7.77 8.12
CA LEU A 24 -2.13 8.15 9.04
C LEU A 24 -0.85 8.57 8.30
N THR A 25 -0.49 7.93 7.18
CA THR A 25 0.67 8.38 6.39
C THR A 25 0.50 9.82 5.87
N LEU A 26 -0.71 10.18 5.42
CA LEU A 26 -1.03 11.55 5.01
C LEU A 26 -0.96 12.53 6.19
N LEU A 27 -1.48 12.12 7.36
CA LEU A 27 -1.45 12.94 8.57
C LEU A 27 -0.02 13.24 9.03
N TYR A 28 0.87 12.24 9.03
CA TYR A 28 2.27 12.44 9.43
C TYR A 28 3.01 13.35 8.46
N TYR A 29 2.81 13.17 7.16
CA TYR A 29 3.40 14.08 6.17
C TYR A 29 2.88 15.51 6.31
N ALA A 30 1.58 15.69 6.55
CA ALA A 30 1.00 17.00 6.82
C ALA A 30 1.65 17.65 8.06
N ALA A 31 1.87 16.88 9.13
CA ALA A 31 2.53 17.38 10.34
C ALA A 31 3.99 17.81 10.09
N VAL A 32 4.78 16.99 9.38
CA VAL A 32 6.18 17.28 9.03
C VAL A 32 6.31 18.52 8.15
N THR A 33 5.31 18.79 7.31
CA THR A 33 5.32 19.91 6.37
C THR A 33 4.58 21.14 6.88
N GLY A 34 4.33 21.25 8.19
CA GLY A 34 3.68 22.43 8.78
C GLY A 34 2.23 22.63 8.30
N PHE A 35 1.55 21.54 7.95
CA PHE A 35 0.20 21.55 7.35
C PHE A 35 0.12 22.33 6.03
N SER A 36 1.13 22.17 5.18
CA SER A 36 1.26 22.78 3.85
C SER A 36 0.04 22.62 2.92
N GLY A 37 -0.83 21.64 3.17
CA GLY A 37 -2.07 21.42 2.42
C GLY A 37 -1.90 20.67 1.09
N THR A 38 -0.67 20.35 0.67
CA THR A 38 -0.44 19.46 -0.47
C THR A 38 -0.48 18.00 -0.06
N SER A 39 -1.09 17.17 -0.91
CA SER A 39 -0.98 15.72 -0.77
C SER A 39 0.39 15.26 -1.25
N ILE A 40 1.07 14.46 -0.43
CA ILE A 40 2.28 13.72 -0.84
C ILE A 40 2.00 12.78 -2.02
N TYR A 41 0.80 12.18 -2.05
CA TYR A 41 0.43 11.24 -3.11
C TYR A 41 -0.19 11.98 -4.30
N ASP A 42 0.21 11.58 -5.50
CA ASP A 42 -0.47 11.97 -6.72
C ASP A 42 -1.90 11.41 -6.75
N SER A 43 -2.85 12.18 -7.30
CA SER A 43 -4.28 11.86 -7.28
C SER A 43 -4.62 10.50 -7.88
N TRP A 44 -4.03 10.14 -9.03
CA TRP A 44 -4.32 8.85 -9.67
C TRP A 44 -3.64 7.68 -8.95
N VAL A 45 -2.42 7.92 -8.44
CA VAL A 45 -1.71 6.96 -7.60
C VAL A 45 -2.50 6.70 -6.32
N TYR A 46 -3.02 7.73 -5.67
CA TYR A 46 -3.84 7.63 -4.47
C TYR A 46 -5.11 6.79 -4.69
N VAL A 47 -5.86 7.07 -5.78
CA VAL A 47 -7.09 6.32 -6.11
C VAL A 47 -6.78 4.85 -6.41
N SER A 48 -5.61 4.54 -6.98
CA SER A 48 -5.18 3.18 -7.29
C SER A 48 -5.04 2.26 -6.07
N PHE A 49 -4.89 2.83 -4.86
CA PHE A 49 -4.64 2.08 -3.62
C PHE A 49 -5.65 0.94 -3.40
N ASN A 50 -6.94 1.23 -3.58
CA ASN A 50 -7.99 0.25 -3.39
C ASN A 50 -7.98 -0.82 -4.49
N VAL A 51 -7.66 -0.44 -5.74
CA VAL A 51 -7.60 -1.37 -6.88
C VAL A 51 -6.52 -2.42 -6.63
N HIS A 52 -5.33 -1.99 -6.20
CA HIS A 52 -4.22 -2.91 -5.97
C HIS A 52 -4.43 -3.77 -4.71
N THR A 53 -5.02 -3.23 -3.64
CA THR A 53 -5.13 -3.95 -2.35
C THR A 53 -6.40 -4.79 -2.17
N MET A 54 -7.39 -4.68 -3.06
CA MET A 54 -8.70 -5.35 -2.91
C MET A 54 -8.66 -6.83 -3.33
N LEU A 55 -8.04 -7.16 -4.46
CA LEU A 55 -8.11 -8.52 -5.01
C LEU A 55 -7.59 -9.60 -4.03
N PRO A 56 -6.43 -9.43 -3.36
CA PRO A 56 -5.92 -10.45 -2.44
C PRO A 56 -6.84 -10.67 -1.24
N ILE A 57 -7.40 -9.60 -0.65
CA ILE A 57 -8.30 -9.76 0.49
C ILE A 57 -9.63 -10.40 0.09
N CYS A 58 -10.14 -10.15 -1.12
CA CYS A 58 -11.31 -10.86 -1.63
C CYS A 58 -11.05 -12.37 -1.82
N ALA A 59 -9.86 -12.74 -2.28
CA ALA A 59 -9.48 -14.15 -2.41
C ALA A 59 -9.39 -14.84 -1.03
N VAL A 60 -8.80 -14.17 -0.03
CA VAL A 60 -8.77 -14.66 1.36
C VAL A 60 -10.19 -14.73 1.94
N GLY A 61 -11.01 -13.71 1.72
CA GLY A 61 -12.40 -13.62 2.17
C GLY A 61 -13.34 -14.68 1.55
N THR A 62 -12.92 -15.34 0.46
CA THR A 62 -13.73 -16.36 -0.22
C THR A 62 -13.19 -17.77 -0.01
N LEU A 63 -11.86 -17.96 -0.06
CA LEU A 63 -11.23 -19.28 -0.12
C LEU A 63 -10.57 -19.73 1.18
N ASP A 64 -10.22 -18.82 2.10
CA ASP A 64 -9.40 -19.17 3.27
C ASP A 64 -10.15 -20.12 4.24
N GLN A 65 -9.51 -21.19 4.66
CA GLN A 65 -10.08 -22.17 5.58
C GLN A 65 -9.11 -22.39 6.72
N ASP A 66 -9.49 -22.06 7.95
CA ASP A 66 -8.62 -22.26 9.10
C ASP A 66 -8.49 -23.74 9.49
N VAL A 67 -9.58 -24.50 9.46
CA VAL A 67 -9.63 -25.92 9.87
C VAL A 67 -10.53 -26.71 8.92
N ARG A 68 -10.25 -28.00 8.70
CA ARG A 68 -11.08 -28.94 7.90
C ARG A 68 -12.49 -29.12 8.45
N ALA A 69 -13.44 -29.43 7.55
CA ALA A 69 -14.84 -29.71 7.93
C ALA A 69 -14.94 -30.84 8.96
N GLU A 70 -14.24 -31.95 8.72
CA GLU A 70 -14.24 -33.13 9.61
C GLU A 70 -13.81 -32.78 11.04
N THR A 71 -12.78 -31.96 11.20
CA THR A 71 -12.28 -31.55 12.51
C THR A 71 -13.25 -30.58 13.20
N VAL A 72 -13.89 -29.68 12.45
CA VAL A 72 -14.91 -28.76 12.98
C VAL A 72 -16.15 -29.52 13.48
N GLU A 73 -16.54 -30.60 12.81
CA GLU A 73 -17.65 -31.46 13.24
C GLU A 73 -17.32 -32.27 14.49
N LYS A 74 -16.06 -32.71 14.63
CA LYS A 74 -15.58 -33.43 15.83
C LYS A 74 -15.47 -32.52 17.06
N PHE A 75 -15.19 -31.22 16.88
CA PHE A 75 -15.05 -30.23 17.97
C PHE A 75 -16.04 -29.05 17.85
N PRO A 76 -17.30 -29.22 18.30
CA PRO A 76 -18.32 -28.17 18.25
C PRO A 76 -17.96 -26.87 18.98
N ALA A 77 -17.07 -26.92 19.98
CA ALA A 77 -16.55 -25.75 20.70
C ALA A 77 -15.99 -24.67 19.76
N LEU A 78 -15.51 -25.03 18.57
CA LEU A 78 -14.99 -24.09 17.58
C LEU A 78 -16.04 -23.10 17.05
N TYR A 79 -17.33 -23.37 17.24
CA TYR A 79 -18.42 -22.45 16.86
C TYR A 79 -18.62 -21.30 17.86
N MET A 80 -18.06 -21.39 19.07
CA MET A 80 -18.24 -20.38 20.11
C MET A 80 -17.66 -19.02 19.73
N THR A 81 -16.58 -18.97 18.94
CA THR A 81 -15.93 -17.69 18.57
C THR A 81 -16.88 -16.75 17.84
N GLY A 82 -17.79 -17.31 17.02
CA GLY A 82 -18.81 -16.54 16.32
C GLY A 82 -19.98 -16.14 17.20
N ARG A 83 -20.46 -17.05 18.07
CA ARG A 83 -21.56 -16.74 19.01
C ARG A 83 -21.19 -15.64 20.00
N LEU A 84 -19.93 -15.60 20.42
CA LEU A 84 -19.42 -14.68 21.44
C LEU A 84 -18.76 -13.42 20.84
N ASN A 85 -18.83 -13.24 19.52
CA ASN A 85 -18.21 -12.11 18.80
C ASN A 85 -16.72 -11.91 19.12
N LEU A 86 -15.96 -12.99 19.28
CA LEU A 86 -14.54 -12.90 19.66
C LEU A 86 -13.66 -12.42 18.50
N ASP A 87 -14.03 -12.72 17.25
CA ASP A 87 -13.25 -12.36 16.06
C ASP A 87 -13.55 -10.93 15.55
N LEU A 88 -14.71 -10.37 15.91
CA LEU A 88 -15.12 -9.01 15.55
C LEU A 88 -15.74 -8.32 16.76
N ASN A 89 -14.90 -7.69 17.57
CA ASN A 89 -15.31 -6.83 18.67
C ASN A 89 -14.54 -5.49 18.63
N PRO A 90 -15.01 -4.47 19.37
CA PRO A 90 -14.34 -3.17 19.41
C PRO A 90 -12.88 -3.24 19.88
N LYS A 91 -12.54 -4.17 20.77
CA LYS A 91 -11.16 -4.33 21.27
C LYS A 91 -10.22 -4.82 20.16
N VAL A 92 -10.67 -5.78 19.34
CA VAL A 92 -9.93 -6.31 18.18
C VAL A 92 -9.76 -5.21 17.14
N ILE A 93 -10.82 -4.45 16.82
CA ILE A 93 -10.71 -3.32 15.90
C ILE A 93 -9.68 -2.30 16.40
N PHE A 94 -9.71 -1.96 17.69
CA PHE A 94 -8.73 -1.05 18.28
C PHE A 94 -7.29 -1.58 18.19
N GLN A 95 -7.07 -2.88 18.39
CA GLN A 95 -5.75 -3.50 18.19
C GLN A 95 -5.26 -3.35 16.74
N TYR A 96 -6.14 -3.53 15.75
CA TYR A 96 -5.79 -3.32 14.34
C TYR A 96 -5.51 -1.85 14.01
N ILE A 97 -6.19 -0.91 14.67
CA ILE A 97 -5.90 0.54 14.54
C ILE A 97 -4.53 0.87 15.16
N LEU A 98 -4.22 0.35 16.36
CA LEU A 98 -2.91 0.55 16.98
C LEU A 98 -1.79 -0.03 16.11
N LEU A 99 -2.02 -1.17 15.48
CA LEU A 99 -1.06 -1.73 14.54
C LEU A 99 -0.91 -0.87 13.28
N ALA A 100 -2.02 -0.35 12.73
CA ALA A 100 -1.97 0.58 11.60
C ALA A 100 -1.14 1.83 11.93
N PHE A 101 -1.19 2.30 13.17
CA PHE A 101 -0.35 3.38 13.68
C PHE A 101 1.14 3.03 13.62
N VAL A 102 1.55 1.86 14.14
CA VAL A 102 2.95 1.40 14.08
C VAL A 102 3.43 1.25 12.63
N HIS A 103 2.63 0.61 11.77
CA HIS A 103 3.00 0.37 10.38
C HIS A 103 3.10 1.66 9.56
N SER A 104 2.14 2.57 9.71
CA SER A 104 2.18 3.87 9.03
C SER A 104 3.37 4.72 9.47
N LEU A 105 3.77 4.62 10.75
CA LEU A 105 4.96 5.31 11.26
C LEU A 105 6.23 4.78 10.59
N ILE A 106 6.40 3.45 10.52
CA ILE A 106 7.54 2.82 9.82
C ILE A 106 7.56 3.24 8.34
N VAL A 107 6.39 3.26 7.69
CA VAL A 107 6.26 3.61 6.27
C VAL A 107 6.66 5.05 5.97
N VAL A 108 6.48 6.00 6.90
CA VAL A 108 6.86 7.40 6.70
C VAL A 108 8.29 7.68 7.18
N LEU A 109 8.69 7.15 8.34
CA LEU A 109 9.99 7.48 8.95
C LEU A 109 11.16 6.99 8.12
N TRP A 110 11.10 5.76 7.59
CA TRP A 110 12.21 5.21 6.79
C TRP A 110 12.50 6.06 5.55
N PRO A 111 11.52 6.32 4.66
CA PRO A 111 11.73 7.20 3.52
C PRO A 111 12.13 8.62 3.93
N TYR A 112 11.55 9.15 5.00
CA TYR A 112 11.89 10.49 5.52
C TYR A 112 13.38 10.62 5.87
N PHE A 113 13.93 9.69 6.65
CA PHE A 113 15.35 9.70 6.97
C PHE A 113 16.23 9.36 5.76
N SER A 114 15.70 8.64 4.78
CA SER A 114 16.42 8.39 3.52
C SER A 114 16.32 9.54 2.51
N TYR A 115 15.56 10.61 2.80
CA TYR A 115 15.26 11.68 1.85
C TYR A 115 16.52 12.35 1.30
N PHE A 116 17.52 12.59 2.16
CA PHE A 116 18.73 13.31 1.76
C PHE A 116 19.49 12.61 0.63
N GLY A 117 19.77 11.31 0.78
CA GLY A 117 20.43 10.53 -0.27
C GLY A 117 19.56 10.31 -1.52
N LEU A 118 18.23 10.43 -1.41
CA LEU A 118 17.33 10.47 -2.58
C LEU A 118 17.42 11.83 -3.29
N ASP A 119 17.47 12.93 -2.55
CA ASP A 119 17.49 14.28 -3.11
C ASP A 119 18.83 14.58 -3.80
N GLN A 120 19.94 14.01 -3.31
CA GLN A 120 21.27 14.07 -3.96
C GLN A 120 21.25 13.59 -5.42
N ILE A 121 20.40 12.60 -5.73
CA ILE A 121 20.27 12.02 -7.08
C ILE A 121 19.02 12.53 -7.83
N ASP A 122 18.55 13.74 -7.49
CA ASP A 122 17.35 14.38 -8.04
C ASP A 122 16.03 13.60 -7.85
N LEU A 123 15.94 12.74 -6.82
CA LEU A 123 14.71 11.99 -6.49
C LEU A 123 13.92 12.59 -5.31
N GLY A 124 14.31 13.75 -4.77
CA GLY A 124 13.60 14.41 -3.66
C GLY A 124 12.34 15.20 -4.06
N GLY A 125 11.99 15.23 -5.35
CA GLY A 125 10.75 15.86 -5.80
C GLY A 125 9.50 15.18 -5.21
N ILE A 126 8.47 15.98 -4.86
CA ILE A 126 7.26 15.50 -4.16
C ILE A 126 6.58 14.30 -4.85
N LYS A 127 6.51 14.31 -6.19
CA LYS A 127 5.90 13.22 -6.96
C LYS A 127 6.71 11.92 -6.90
N VAL A 128 8.03 12.02 -6.87
CA VAL A 128 8.91 10.86 -6.76
C VAL A 128 8.83 10.32 -5.34
N PHE A 129 9.17 11.15 -4.36
CA PHE A 129 9.19 10.78 -2.94
C PHE A 129 7.84 10.21 -2.49
N GLY A 130 6.73 10.85 -2.87
CA GLY A 130 5.41 10.35 -2.54
C GLY A 130 5.07 9.00 -3.17
N THR A 131 5.55 8.73 -4.39
CA THR A 131 5.40 7.41 -5.02
C THR A 131 6.24 6.34 -4.32
N ILE A 132 7.41 6.69 -3.78
CA ILE A 132 8.24 5.78 -2.97
C ILE A 132 7.50 5.40 -1.68
N VAL A 133 7.03 6.39 -0.92
CA VAL A 133 6.25 6.17 0.31
C VAL A 133 4.99 5.36 0.02
N PHE A 134 4.28 5.67 -1.06
CA PHE A 134 3.09 4.94 -1.47
C PHE A 134 3.37 3.49 -1.85
N SER A 135 4.47 3.24 -2.58
CA SER A 135 4.92 1.88 -2.90
C SER A 135 5.17 1.08 -1.61
N CYS A 136 5.87 1.67 -0.65
CA CYS A 136 6.12 1.04 0.64
C CYS A 136 4.83 0.72 1.40
N LEU A 137 3.84 1.62 1.37
CA LEU A 137 2.53 1.41 1.98
C LEU A 137 1.79 0.23 1.33
N VAL A 138 1.69 0.21 -0.01
CA VAL A 138 1.01 -0.86 -0.75
C VAL A 138 1.65 -2.21 -0.43
N PHE A 139 2.97 -2.32 -0.48
CA PHE A 139 3.67 -3.57 -0.18
C PHE A 139 3.51 -4.00 1.29
N THR A 140 3.59 -3.07 2.25
CA THR A 140 3.36 -3.37 3.67
C THR A 140 1.97 -3.96 3.91
N VAL A 141 0.96 -3.37 3.29
CA VAL A 141 -0.43 -3.83 3.37
C VAL A 141 -0.61 -5.20 2.68
N GLN A 142 0.03 -5.42 1.53
CA GLN A 142 0.01 -6.68 0.79
C GLN A 142 0.70 -7.83 1.54
N TYR A 143 1.89 -7.61 2.10
CA TYR A 143 2.59 -8.61 2.91
C TYR A 143 1.78 -8.99 4.15
N ARG A 144 1.03 -8.05 4.73
CA ARG A 144 0.12 -8.39 5.83
C ARG A 144 -1.03 -9.32 5.39
N VAL A 145 -1.56 -9.17 4.17
CA VAL A 145 -2.52 -10.17 3.63
C VAL A 145 -1.87 -11.55 3.53
N MET A 146 -0.62 -11.61 3.07
CA MET A 146 0.13 -12.87 3.00
C MET A 146 0.22 -13.52 4.38
N LEU A 147 0.51 -12.73 5.42
CA LEU A 147 0.62 -13.22 6.80
C LEU A 147 -0.71 -13.69 7.40
N ILE A 148 -1.83 -13.01 7.08
CA ILE A 148 -3.17 -13.36 7.56
C ILE A 148 -3.75 -14.61 6.84
N THR A 149 -3.22 -14.93 5.65
CA THR A 149 -3.62 -16.09 4.84
C THR A 149 -3.18 -17.39 5.51
N ILE A 150 -4.14 -18.23 5.93
CA ILE A 150 -3.83 -19.50 6.62
C ILE A 150 -3.65 -20.63 5.60
N THR A 151 -4.56 -20.72 4.63
CA THR A 151 -4.51 -21.74 3.58
C THR A 151 -4.09 -21.15 2.26
N TRP A 152 -2.89 -21.52 1.83
CA TRP A 152 -2.37 -21.13 0.53
C TRP A 152 -2.91 -22.06 -0.55
N THR A 153 -3.75 -21.52 -1.42
CA THR A 153 -4.18 -22.17 -2.66
C THR A 153 -3.46 -21.56 -3.86
N SER A 154 -3.44 -22.25 -4.99
CA SER A 154 -2.90 -21.68 -6.24
C SER A 154 -3.63 -20.37 -6.62
N VAL A 155 -4.94 -20.29 -6.37
CA VAL A 155 -5.74 -19.08 -6.67
C VAL A 155 -5.31 -17.90 -5.81
N THR A 156 -5.19 -18.08 -4.49
CA THR A 156 -4.76 -16.99 -3.59
C THR A 156 -3.36 -16.51 -3.94
N ALA A 157 -2.44 -17.41 -4.33
CA ALA A 157 -1.10 -17.05 -4.76
C ALA A 157 -1.09 -16.29 -6.09
N ILE A 158 -1.86 -16.75 -7.10
CA ILE A 158 -1.98 -16.08 -8.40
C ILE A 158 -2.60 -14.68 -8.24
N VAL A 159 -3.67 -14.55 -7.45
CA VAL A 159 -4.34 -13.26 -7.24
C VAL A 159 -3.39 -12.25 -6.58
N LEU A 160 -2.60 -12.68 -5.60
CA LEU A 160 -1.59 -11.84 -4.98
C LEU A 160 -0.49 -11.42 -5.97
N ALA A 161 -0.02 -12.35 -6.81
CA ALA A 161 0.98 -12.05 -7.83
C ALA A 161 0.45 -11.06 -8.88
N ILE A 162 -0.78 -11.26 -9.36
CA ILE A 162 -1.46 -10.34 -10.30
C ILE A 162 -1.61 -8.96 -9.67
N SER A 163 -2.05 -8.89 -8.43
CA SER A 163 -2.20 -7.63 -7.70
C SER A 163 -0.86 -6.88 -7.57
N THR A 164 0.23 -7.60 -7.25
CA THR A 164 1.58 -7.02 -7.17
C THR A 164 2.09 -6.54 -8.53
N LEU A 165 1.93 -7.34 -9.59
CA LEU A 165 2.34 -6.97 -10.95
C LEU A 165 1.50 -5.82 -11.50
N SER A 166 0.22 -5.77 -11.15
CA SER A 166 -0.69 -4.70 -11.57
C SER A 166 -0.25 -3.34 -11.06
N PHE A 167 0.37 -3.27 -9.87
CA PHE A 167 0.88 -2.03 -9.28
C PHE A 167 2.03 -1.44 -10.10
N PHE A 168 3.05 -2.26 -10.41
CA PHE A 168 4.16 -1.80 -11.25
C PHE A 168 3.72 -1.48 -12.67
N SER A 169 2.85 -2.32 -13.26
CA SER A 169 2.30 -2.08 -14.59
C SER A 169 1.49 -0.78 -14.64
N PHE A 170 0.69 -0.49 -13.61
CA PHE A 170 -0.06 0.75 -13.49
C PHE A 170 0.88 1.95 -13.43
N LEU A 171 1.89 1.94 -12.56
CA LEU A 171 2.86 3.03 -12.46
C LEU A 171 3.58 3.27 -13.80
N LEU A 172 4.10 2.23 -14.45
CA LEU A 172 4.79 2.36 -15.74
C LEU A 172 3.88 2.93 -16.84
N THR A 173 2.64 2.47 -16.89
CA THR A 173 1.67 2.94 -17.90
C THR A 173 1.28 4.39 -17.61
N TYR A 174 0.90 4.69 -16.38
CA TYR A 174 0.52 6.04 -15.95
C TYR A 174 1.67 7.05 -16.14
N GLY A 175 2.91 6.64 -15.85
CA GLY A 175 4.11 7.43 -16.09
C GLY A 175 4.40 7.76 -17.57
N LEU A 176 3.74 7.10 -18.52
CA LEU A 176 3.84 7.44 -19.95
C LEU A 176 2.69 8.31 -20.46
N LEU A 177 1.61 8.46 -19.69
CA LEU A 177 0.42 9.21 -20.09
C LEU A 177 0.58 10.71 -19.82
N TYR A 178 1.36 11.36 -20.68
CA TYR A 178 1.66 12.81 -20.61
C TYR A 178 0.40 13.67 -20.49
N ASP A 179 -0.64 13.38 -21.29
CA ASP A 179 -1.87 14.18 -21.31
C ASP A 179 -2.73 14.01 -20.06
N LEU A 180 -2.56 12.90 -19.31
CA LEU A 180 -3.30 12.67 -18.06
C LEU A 180 -2.65 13.37 -16.88
N SER A 181 -1.31 13.39 -16.81
CA SER A 181 -0.56 14.11 -15.79
C SER A 181 0.82 14.52 -16.28
N TRP A 182 0.95 15.81 -16.58
CA TRP A 182 2.18 16.45 -17.04
C TRP A 182 3.31 16.32 -16.00
N GLU A 183 3.00 16.46 -14.72
CA GLU A 183 3.96 16.43 -13.61
C GLU A 183 4.46 15.01 -13.32
N PHE A 184 3.58 14.02 -13.45
CA PHE A 184 3.91 12.62 -13.15
C PHE A 184 4.64 11.91 -14.32
N TYR A 185 4.70 12.56 -15.49
CA TYR A 185 5.36 12.00 -16.66
C TYR A 185 6.81 11.60 -16.35
N TYR A 186 7.14 10.36 -16.71
CA TYR A 186 8.45 9.70 -16.54
C TYR A 186 8.93 9.47 -15.10
N VAL A 187 8.16 9.85 -14.07
CA VAL A 187 8.53 9.68 -12.66
C VAL A 187 8.87 8.21 -12.31
N PRO A 188 8.05 7.20 -12.66
CA PRO A 188 8.34 5.80 -12.32
C PRO A 188 9.59 5.23 -13.00
N TYR A 189 9.92 5.69 -14.22
CA TYR A 189 11.09 5.21 -14.97
C TYR A 189 12.39 5.66 -14.32
N LYS A 190 12.45 6.91 -13.84
CA LYS A 190 13.59 7.40 -13.07
C LYS A 190 13.68 6.71 -11.71
N MET A 191 12.57 6.57 -11.01
CA MET A 191 12.51 5.93 -9.70
C MET A 191 12.97 4.46 -9.74
N PHE A 192 12.47 3.65 -10.68
CA PHE A 192 12.84 2.23 -10.80
C PHE A 192 14.27 2.00 -11.29
N GLY A 193 14.87 2.99 -11.97
CA GLY A 193 16.28 2.94 -12.38
C GLY A 193 17.25 3.12 -11.21
N SER A 194 16.79 3.60 -10.06
CA SER A 194 17.64 3.84 -8.89
C SER A 194 17.69 2.62 -7.96
N ALA A 195 18.88 2.25 -7.48
CA ALA A 195 19.05 1.14 -6.55
C ALA A 195 18.48 1.45 -5.16
N ILE A 196 18.66 2.68 -4.68
CA ILE A 196 18.12 3.17 -3.40
C ILE A 196 16.61 2.97 -3.27
N TYR A 197 15.84 3.14 -4.35
CA TYR A 197 14.39 2.87 -4.35
C TYR A 197 14.08 1.43 -3.93
N TRP A 198 14.78 0.45 -4.52
CA TRP A 198 14.55 -0.96 -4.24
C TRP A 198 14.97 -1.36 -2.83
N VAL A 199 16.05 -0.76 -2.33
CA VAL A 199 16.49 -0.92 -0.94
C VAL A 199 15.42 -0.38 0.01
N VAL A 200 14.91 0.83 -0.21
CA VAL A 200 13.80 1.38 0.60
C VAL A 200 12.56 0.49 0.52
N LEU A 201 12.16 0.10 -0.70
CA LEU A 201 10.97 -0.73 -0.94
C LEU A 201 11.05 -2.11 -0.28
N LEU A 202 12.24 -2.69 -0.17
CA LEU A 202 12.44 -3.99 0.48
C LEU A 202 12.42 -3.85 2.01
N GLY A 203 13.12 -2.86 2.54
CA GLY A 203 13.38 -2.79 3.97
C GLY A 203 12.22 -2.24 4.79
N VAL A 204 11.42 -1.30 4.24
CA VAL A 204 10.24 -0.76 4.93
C VAL A 204 9.21 -1.86 5.24
N PRO A 205 8.70 -2.60 4.24
CA PRO A 205 7.67 -3.60 4.49
C PRO A 205 8.21 -4.79 5.28
N ALA A 206 9.48 -5.14 5.13
CA ALA A 206 10.09 -6.23 5.88
C ALA A 206 10.30 -5.86 7.36
N THR A 207 10.63 -4.62 7.68
CA THR A 207 10.68 -4.11 9.06
C THR A 207 9.29 -4.15 9.69
N ALA A 208 8.25 -3.68 8.98
CA ALA A 208 6.87 -3.78 9.45
C ALA A 208 6.43 -5.25 9.65
N LEU A 209 6.76 -6.13 8.69
CA LEU A 209 6.47 -7.56 8.76
C LEU A 209 7.17 -8.24 9.95
N TYR A 210 8.38 -7.81 10.31
CA TYR A 210 9.07 -8.29 11.50
C TYR A 210 8.28 -8.02 12.78
N PHE A 211 7.79 -6.79 12.98
CA PHE A 211 6.95 -6.46 14.13
C PHE A 211 5.68 -7.32 14.19
N ASP A 212 5.06 -7.54 13.03
CA ASP A 212 3.92 -8.45 12.91
C ASP A 212 4.26 -9.88 13.34
N PHE A 213 5.41 -10.41 12.90
CA PHE A 213 5.86 -11.75 13.28
C PHE A 213 6.14 -11.86 14.77
N VAL A 214 6.79 -10.87 15.37
CA VAL A 214 7.07 -10.87 16.82
C VAL A 214 5.78 -10.80 17.62
N PHE A 215 4.86 -9.90 17.26
CA PHE A 215 3.56 -9.79 17.92
C PHE A 215 2.76 -11.10 17.79
N LEU A 216 2.74 -11.69 16.59
CA LEU A 216 2.06 -12.97 16.34
C LEU A 216 2.69 -14.11 17.15
N TRP A 217 4.03 -14.14 17.26
CA TRP A 217 4.73 -15.13 18.07
C TRP A 217 4.40 -14.97 19.56
N ILE A 218 4.50 -13.77 20.12
CA ILE A 218 4.15 -13.50 21.53
C ILE A 218 2.70 -13.92 21.80
N ALA A 219 1.76 -13.51 20.94
CA ALA A 219 0.35 -13.84 21.10
C ALA A 219 0.12 -15.35 21.06
N ARG A 220 0.71 -16.07 20.11
CA ARG A 220 0.54 -17.53 20.00
C ARG A 220 1.22 -18.30 21.12
N GLU A 221 2.38 -17.84 21.56
CA GLU A 221 3.21 -18.55 22.53
C GLU A 221 2.63 -18.41 23.94
N PHE A 222 2.32 -17.18 24.37
CA PHE A 222 1.86 -16.88 25.72
C PHE A 222 0.33 -16.88 25.86
N PHE A 223 -0.40 -16.51 24.81
CA PHE A 223 -1.86 -16.32 24.86
C PHE A 223 -2.59 -16.99 23.68
N PRO A 224 -2.40 -18.31 23.45
CA PRO A 224 -3.01 -19.01 22.33
C PRO A 224 -4.53 -18.91 22.33
N SER A 225 -5.10 -18.66 21.16
CA SER A 225 -6.55 -18.74 20.97
C SER A 225 -7.00 -20.20 20.78
N ILE A 226 -8.29 -20.48 21.03
CA ILE A 226 -8.91 -21.78 20.71
C ILE A 226 -8.68 -22.15 19.25
N THR A 227 -8.64 -21.16 18.35
CA THR A 227 -8.40 -21.40 16.93
C THR A 227 -6.96 -21.78 16.63
N ASP A 228 -5.97 -21.21 17.32
CA ASP A 228 -4.56 -21.59 17.14
C ASP A 228 -4.34 -23.04 17.56
N PHE A 229 -4.91 -23.46 18.70
CA PHE A 229 -4.89 -24.87 19.11
C PHE A 229 -5.56 -25.78 18.07
N ALA A 230 -6.68 -25.36 17.49
CA ALA A 230 -7.40 -26.15 16.50
C ALA A 230 -6.60 -26.34 15.21
N ILE A 231 -5.93 -25.28 14.74
CA ILE A 231 -5.06 -25.32 13.56
C ILE A 231 -3.86 -26.25 13.80
N GLU A 232 -3.20 -26.12 14.97
CA GLU A 232 -2.06 -26.97 15.34
C GLU A 232 -2.45 -28.45 15.44
N ALA A 233 -3.58 -28.73 16.10
CA ALA A 233 -4.11 -30.06 16.27
C ALA A 233 -4.49 -30.69 14.92
N ASP A 234 -5.26 -29.97 14.08
CA ASP A 234 -5.65 -30.43 12.75
C ASP A 234 -4.43 -30.75 11.86
N TYR A 235 -3.40 -29.91 11.91
CA TYR A 235 -2.16 -30.12 11.14
C TYR A 235 -1.43 -31.39 11.58
N ILE A 236 -1.20 -31.59 12.88
CA ILE A 236 -0.44 -32.73 13.41
C ILE A 236 -1.17 -34.05 13.17
N MET A 237 -2.49 -34.08 13.36
CA MET A 237 -3.25 -35.32 13.32
C MET A 237 -3.32 -35.89 11.90
N HIS A 238 -3.51 -35.05 10.89
CA HIS A 238 -3.45 -35.51 9.50
C HIS A 238 -2.05 -35.77 8.98
N LYS A 239 -1.03 -35.03 9.43
CA LYS A 239 0.36 -35.31 9.05
C LYS A 239 0.80 -36.73 9.45
N HIS A 240 0.29 -37.23 10.57
CA HIS A 240 0.62 -38.55 11.09
C HIS A 240 -0.43 -39.64 10.79
N ASN A 241 -1.45 -39.34 9.97
CA ASN A 241 -2.56 -40.26 9.67
C ASN A 241 -3.21 -40.86 10.94
N LYS A 242 -3.35 -40.04 12.00
CA LYS A 242 -3.83 -40.46 13.33
C LYS A 242 -5.33 -40.22 13.51
N ASP A 243 -6.13 -40.51 12.48
CA ASP A 243 -7.58 -40.26 12.51
C ASP A 243 -8.32 -41.09 13.57
N GLY A 244 -7.75 -42.24 13.97
CA GLY A 244 -8.25 -43.05 15.08
C GLY A 244 -8.11 -42.39 16.46
N LEU A 245 -7.01 -41.66 16.70
CA LEU A 245 -6.80 -40.90 17.94
C LEU A 245 -7.83 -39.77 18.06
N MET A 246 -8.14 -39.12 16.92
CA MET A 246 -9.17 -38.10 16.81
C MET A 246 -10.54 -38.59 17.25
N ASN A 247 -10.92 -39.80 16.83
CA ASN A 247 -12.21 -40.36 17.19
C ASN A 247 -12.27 -40.70 18.69
N ASN A 248 -11.18 -41.21 19.28
CA ASN A 248 -11.12 -41.49 20.71
C ASN A 248 -11.22 -40.22 21.57
N LEU A 249 -10.53 -39.14 21.16
CA LEU A 249 -10.60 -37.85 21.85
C LEU A 249 -11.95 -37.18 21.70
N ALA A 250 -12.51 -37.16 20.49
CA ALA A 250 -13.87 -36.65 20.27
C ALA A 250 -14.91 -37.44 21.09
N ASN A 251 -14.72 -38.76 21.25
CA ASN A 251 -15.57 -39.59 22.09
C ASN A 251 -15.36 -39.31 23.59
N LYS A 252 -14.15 -38.99 24.04
CA LYS A 252 -13.87 -38.55 25.42
C LYS A 252 -14.58 -37.23 25.73
N VAL A 253 -14.48 -36.23 24.84
CA VAL A 253 -15.18 -34.94 24.97
C VAL A 253 -16.69 -35.11 24.93
N LYS A 254 -17.22 -35.96 24.02
CA LYS A 254 -18.65 -36.31 24.02
C LYS A 254 -19.05 -37.04 25.29
N GLY A 255 -18.19 -37.89 25.84
CA GLY A 255 -18.41 -38.61 27.10
C GLY A 255 -18.48 -37.65 28.29
N GLU A 256 -17.53 -36.73 28.42
CA GLU A 256 -17.49 -35.69 29.46
C GLU A 256 -18.67 -34.72 29.34
N ALA A 257 -19.03 -34.27 28.13
CA ALA A 257 -20.21 -33.42 27.90
C ALA A 257 -21.56 -34.14 28.07
N VAL A 258 -21.58 -35.48 28.07
CA VAL A 258 -22.75 -36.30 28.44
C VAL A 258 -22.80 -36.50 29.95
N VAL A 259 -21.65 -36.60 30.62
CA VAL A 259 -21.56 -36.66 32.08
C VAL A 259 -21.96 -35.32 32.70
N GLU A 260 -21.46 -34.19 32.21
CA GLU A 260 -21.89 -32.85 32.65
C GLU A 260 -23.38 -32.62 32.43
N ARG A 261 -23.93 -33.03 31.27
CA ARG A 261 -25.38 -32.93 31.03
C ARG A 261 -26.20 -33.78 31.99
N LYS A 262 -25.72 -34.97 32.35
CA LYS A 262 -26.35 -35.83 33.35
C LYS A 262 -26.23 -35.27 34.77
N ILE A 263 -25.13 -34.61 35.11
CA ILE A 263 -24.96 -33.93 36.40
C ILE A 263 -25.89 -32.73 36.48
N VAL A 264 -26.00 -31.91 35.43
CA VAL A 264 -26.94 -30.78 35.37
C VAL A 264 -28.40 -31.25 35.34
N GLU A 265 -28.73 -32.33 34.63
CA GLU A 265 -30.06 -32.95 34.71
C GLU A 265 -30.35 -33.49 36.12
N ASN A 266 -29.38 -34.12 36.78
CA ASN A 266 -29.56 -34.62 38.15
C ASN A 266 -29.69 -33.49 39.18
N ASP A 267 -28.91 -32.40 39.06
CA ASP A 267 -29.02 -31.23 39.93
C ASP A 267 -30.36 -30.48 39.70
N GLN A 268 -30.87 -30.44 38.46
CA GLN A 268 -32.20 -29.90 38.15
C GLN A 268 -33.34 -30.81 38.64
N ILE A 269 -33.09 -32.11 38.82
CA ILE A 269 -34.07 -33.08 39.33
C ILE A 269 -34.07 -33.09 40.88
N GLU A 270 -32.94 -32.83 41.54
CA GLU A 270 -32.88 -32.70 43.01
C GLU A 270 -33.56 -31.41 43.52
N ASP A 271 -33.69 -30.36 42.71
CA ASP A 271 -34.36 -29.11 43.08
C ASP A 271 -35.91 -29.11 42.92
N ILE A 272 -36.54 -30.23 42.50
CA ILE A 272 -37.99 -30.29 42.25
C ILE A 272 -38.78 -31.07 43.32
N GLU A 273 -38.16 -31.84 44.20
CA GLU A 273 -38.88 -32.47 45.31
C GLU A 273 -38.82 -31.62 46.58
N ILE A 274 -39.84 -30.77 46.77
CA ILE A 274 -40.61 -30.58 48.03
C ILE A 274 -41.48 -29.31 47.88
N LYS A 275 -42.79 -29.52 47.69
CA LYS A 275 -43.88 -28.84 48.42
C LYS A 275 -45.25 -29.36 47.97
N ASN A 276 -45.75 -30.36 48.71
CA ASN A 276 -47.16 -30.69 48.76
C ASN A 276 -47.93 -29.61 49.55
N TYR A 277 -49.01 -29.07 48.98
CA TYR A 277 -50.10 -28.49 49.76
C TYR A 277 -51.46 -28.84 49.12
N LYS A 278 -52.35 -29.43 49.92
CA LYS A 278 -53.75 -29.74 49.59
C LYS A 278 -54.63 -28.50 49.82
N SER A 279 -55.58 -28.19 48.93
CA SER A 279 -57.04 -28.23 49.22
C SER A 279 -57.92 -27.62 48.11
N SER A 280 -59.01 -28.35 47.83
CA SER A 280 -60.40 -27.89 47.55
C SER A 280 -60.80 -27.14 46.26
N THR A 281 -61.53 -27.89 45.41
CA THR A 281 -62.87 -27.64 44.84
C THR A 281 -63.25 -26.24 44.27
N ALA A 282 -63.49 -26.18 42.96
CA ALA A 282 -64.68 -25.57 42.34
C ALA A 282 -64.82 -25.97 40.86
N GLN A 283 -66.02 -26.42 40.47
CA GLN A 283 -66.43 -26.67 39.08
C GLN A 283 -66.77 -25.36 38.38
N THR A 284 -66.35 -25.17 37.12
CA THR A 284 -67.15 -24.45 36.13
C THR A 284 -66.85 -24.98 34.73
N LYS A 285 -67.90 -25.41 34.02
CA LYS A 285 -67.91 -25.77 32.61
C LYS A 285 -67.95 -24.50 31.76
N THR A 286 -67.10 -24.41 30.75
CA THR A 286 -67.38 -23.70 29.50
C THR A 286 -66.63 -24.36 28.35
N THR A 287 -67.38 -24.74 27.32
CA THR A 287 -66.96 -25.33 26.05
C THR A 287 -66.34 -24.30 25.10
N SER A 288 -65.21 -24.61 24.46
CA SER A 288 -64.96 -24.25 23.05
C SER A 288 -63.68 -24.90 22.49
N GLU A 289 -63.87 -25.60 21.37
CA GLU A 289 -63.01 -25.76 20.19
C GLU A 289 -61.53 -26.17 20.28
N SER A 290 -61.26 -27.27 19.58
CA SER A 290 -59.96 -27.84 19.23
C SER A 290 -59.12 -26.94 18.31
N LYS A 291 -57.88 -26.63 18.68
CA LYS A 291 -56.77 -26.34 17.75
C LYS A 291 -55.44 -26.85 18.31
N SER A 292 -54.85 -27.81 17.61
CA SER A 292 -53.45 -28.20 17.76
C SER A 292 -52.56 -27.11 17.17
N ILE A 293 -51.77 -26.45 18.00
CA ILE A 293 -50.70 -25.53 17.56
C ILE A 293 -49.40 -26.31 17.57
N ASN A 294 -48.93 -26.64 16.36
CA ASN A 294 -47.60 -27.19 16.12
C ASN A 294 -46.62 -26.01 16.06
N VAL A 295 -45.81 -25.82 17.10
CA VAL A 295 -44.77 -24.79 17.12
C VAL A 295 -43.50 -25.35 16.46
N SER A 296 -43.21 -24.87 15.26
CA SER A 296 -41.98 -25.14 14.51
C SER A 296 -40.78 -24.40 15.11
N PRO A 297 -39.59 -25.03 15.26
CA PRO A 297 -38.39 -24.34 15.67
C PRO A 297 -37.78 -23.57 14.49
N HIS A 298 -37.76 -22.24 14.59
CA HIS A 298 -37.07 -21.36 13.65
C HIS A 298 -35.55 -21.46 13.82
N GLY A 299 -34.90 -22.23 12.93
CA GLY A 299 -33.48 -22.13 12.64
C GLY A 299 -33.29 -21.46 11.27
N PHE A 300 -32.76 -20.24 11.24
CA PHE A 300 -32.46 -19.52 10.01
C PHE A 300 -31.27 -20.16 9.27
N ALA A 301 -31.57 -21.04 8.32
CA ALA A 301 -30.64 -21.49 7.29
C ALA A 301 -30.83 -20.60 6.04
N PHE A 302 -29.86 -19.72 5.76
CA PHE A 302 -29.79 -19.03 4.47
C PHE A 302 -29.25 -19.98 3.40
N SER A 303 -30.18 -20.71 2.78
CA SER A 303 -30.03 -21.25 1.42
C SER A 303 -31.43 -21.40 0.80
N HIS A 304 -32.02 -20.29 0.38
CA HIS A 304 -33.06 -20.33 -0.66
C HIS A 304 -32.50 -19.64 -1.90
N PRO A 305 -32.26 -20.36 -3.01
CA PRO A 305 -32.17 -19.72 -4.31
C PRO A 305 -33.59 -19.27 -4.69
N GLY A 306 -33.78 -17.96 -4.79
CA GLY A 306 -35.01 -17.35 -5.23
C GLY A 306 -35.40 -17.84 -6.63
N VAL A 307 -36.57 -18.49 -6.71
CA VAL A 307 -37.33 -18.66 -7.94
C VAL A 307 -38.63 -17.87 -7.75
N GLU A 308 -38.54 -16.54 -7.75
CA GLU A 308 -39.71 -15.66 -7.87
C GLU A 308 -39.34 -14.38 -8.62
N HIS A 309 -39.09 -14.49 -9.92
CA HIS A 309 -39.30 -13.41 -10.89
C HIS A 309 -39.62 -14.02 -12.26
N ALA A 310 -40.73 -14.76 -12.36
CA ALA A 310 -41.29 -15.18 -13.65
C ALA A 310 -42.80 -15.51 -13.60
N GLN A 311 -43.55 -15.05 -12.58
CA GLN A 311 -45.00 -15.29 -12.48
C GLN A 311 -45.85 -14.03 -12.31
N LEU A 312 -45.29 -12.84 -12.56
CA LEU A 312 -46.04 -11.58 -12.61
C LEU A 312 -46.23 -11.01 -14.03
N ALA A 313 -46.03 -11.82 -15.07
CA ALA A 313 -46.23 -11.44 -16.47
C ALA A 313 -47.23 -12.34 -17.23
N LYS A 314 -48.06 -13.14 -16.53
CA LYS A 314 -49.03 -14.07 -17.15
C LYS A 314 -50.46 -13.98 -16.61
N SER A 315 -50.82 -12.92 -15.89
CA SER A 315 -52.19 -12.68 -15.40
C SER A 315 -52.86 -11.40 -15.94
N MET A 316 -52.25 -10.71 -16.91
CA MET A 316 -52.86 -9.56 -17.57
C MET A 316 -52.77 -9.67 -19.10
N THR A 317 -53.50 -10.61 -19.70
CA THR A 317 -54.01 -10.49 -21.09
C THR A 317 -54.97 -11.63 -21.44
N ALA A 318 -56.18 -11.61 -20.87
CA ALA A 318 -57.31 -12.36 -21.40
C ALA A 318 -58.63 -11.69 -20.98
N ALA A 319 -59.13 -10.79 -21.82
CA ALA A 319 -60.56 -10.54 -22.12
C ALA A 319 -60.84 -9.05 -22.42
N ARG A 320 -60.87 -8.69 -23.70
CA ARG A 320 -61.94 -7.90 -24.35
C ARG A 320 -61.57 -7.65 -25.82
N LYS A 321 -62.30 -8.31 -26.74
CA LYS A 321 -62.43 -7.87 -28.13
C LYS A 321 -63.46 -6.74 -28.21
N PRO A 322 -63.34 -5.85 -29.20
CA PRO A 322 -64.49 -5.61 -30.08
C PRO A 322 -64.14 -5.78 -31.56
N LYS A 323 -65.20 -6.03 -32.33
CA LYS A 323 -65.28 -6.34 -33.76
C LYS A 323 -64.80 -5.19 -34.66
N VAL A 324 -64.17 -5.53 -35.78
CA VAL A 324 -64.36 -4.84 -37.08
C VAL A 324 -64.35 -5.90 -38.21
N ASN A 325 -65.39 -5.83 -39.05
CA ASN A 325 -65.61 -6.62 -40.27
C ASN A 325 -64.78 -6.08 -41.46
N GLY A 326 -64.48 -6.92 -42.45
CA GLY A 326 -64.28 -6.44 -43.83
C GLY A 326 -63.24 -7.17 -44.69
N ASP A 327 -63.67 -8.27 -45.32
CA ASP A 327 -63.58 -8.57 -46.77
C ASP A 327 -62.31 -8.33 -47.63
N LYS A 328 -61.90 -9.47 -48.26
CA LYS A 328 -61.73 -9.73 -49.72
C LYS A 328 -60.32 -9.84 -50.36
N LYS A 329 -60.11 -11.09 -50.84
CA LYS A 329 -59.68 -11.58 -52.18
C LYS A 329 -58.20 -11.54 -52.63
N LEU A 330 -57.65 -12.78 -52.72
CA LEU A 330 -56.83 -13.46 -53.77
C LEU A 330 -56.63 -12.77 -55.15
N PRO A 331 -55.70 -13.25 -56.03
CA PRO A 331 -54.79 -14.42 -55.97
C PRO A 331 -53.33 -14.16 -56.43
N ARG A 332 -52.51 -15.22 -56.42
CA ARG A 332 -51.07 -15.27 -56.70
C ARG A 332 -50.75 -16.30 -57.81
N SER A 333 -49.85 -15.92 -58.72
CA SER A 333 -49.06 -16.71 -59.70
C SER A 333 -47.65 -16.06 -59.68
N GLU A 334 -46.47 -16.67 -59.82
CA GLU A 334 -46.04 -17.77 -60.68
C GLU A 334 -44.61 -18.26 -60.28
N LYS A 335 -44.40 -19.58 -60.41
CA LYS A 335 -43.23 -20.46 -60.76
C LYS A 335 -41.73 -20.14 -60.54
N THR A 336 -41.01 -21.29 -60.49
CA THR A 336 -39.59 -21.64 -60.82
C THR A 336 -38.60 -21.60 -59.65
N GLY A 337 -37.68 -22.54 -59.39
CA GLY A 337 -37.21 -23.80 -60.00
C GLY A 337 -35.84 -24.17 -59.41
N SER A 338 -35.58 -25.48 -59.25
CA SER A 338 -34.33 -26.29 -59.04
C SER A 338 -32.96 -25.58 -59.23
N GLU A 339 -31.79 -25.94 -58.66
CA GLU A 339 -31.21 -27.27 -58.41
C GLU A 339 -29.77 -27.15 -57.83
N ARG A 340 -29.36 -28.04 -56.91
CA ARG A 340 -28.27 -29.04 -57.08
C ARG A 340 -27.80 -29.65 -55.75
N ASP A 341 -28.12 -30.92 -55.59
CA ASP A 341 -27.49 -31.92 -54.71
C ASP A 341 -26.22 -32.50 -55.37
N ILE A 342 -25.27 -32.95 -54.55
CA ILE A 342 -24.40 -34.08 -54.87
C ILE A 342 -24.43 -35.05 -53.68
N LYS A 343 -24.86 -36.28 -53.95
CA LYS A 343 -24.93 -37.42 -53.03
C LYS A 343 -24.40 -38.64 -53.78
N LEU A 344 -23.54 -39.45 -53.15
CA LEU A 344 -23.28 -40.86 -53.47
C LEU A 344 -22.41 -41.43 -52.33
N ASP A 345 -22.49 -42.68 -51.87
CA ASP A 345 -23.55 -43.69 -51.81
C ASP A 345 -22.99 -44.88 -50.98
N ILE A 346 -23.87 -45.72 -50.43
CA ILE A 346 -23.69 -47.16 -50.07
C ILE A 346 -22.53 -47.50 -49.09
N GLY A 347 -22.72 -48.02 -47.88
CA GLY A 347 -23.52 -49.19 -47.52
C GLY A 347 -22.59 -50.33 -47.05
N GLY A 348 -22.45 -50.52 -45.74
CA GLY A 348 -21.71 -51.63 -45.14
C GLY A 348 -22.07 -51.81 -43.66
N LYS A 349 -22.80 -52.89 -43.35
CA LYS A 349 -23.22 -53.29 -41.99
C LYS A 349 -22.01 -53.69 -41.14
N MET A 350 -21.92 -53.17 -39.92
CA MET A 350 -21.43 -53.92 -38.76
C MET A 350 -22.34 -53.63 -37.57
N GLU A 351 -22.96 -54.69 -37.07
CA GLU A 351 -23.77 -54.69 -35.87
C GLU A 351 -22.92 -54.32 -34.64
N MET A 352 -23.31 -53.27 -33.90
CA MET A 352 -22.95 -53.14 -32.49
C MET A 352 -24.19 -53.35 -31.63
N LYS A 353 -24.04 -54.31 -30.71
CA LYS A 353 -25.01 -54.72 -29.71
C LYS A 353 -25.55 -53.53 -28.93
N ARG A 354 -26.88 -53.53 -28.77
CA ARG A 354 -27.62 -52.84 -27.70
C ARG A 354 -26.98 -53.19 -26.35
N GLY A 355 -26.26 -52.24 -25.76
CA GLY A 355 -26.04 -52.14 -24.32
C GLY A 355 -26.79 -50.90 -23.84
N ALA A 356 -27.62 -51.07 -22.81
CA ALA A 356 -28.63 -50.13 -22.36
C ALA A 356 -28.16 -48.66 -22.28
N MET A 357 -28.73 -47.80 -23.11
CA MET A 357 -28.75 -46.36 -22.89
C MET A 357 -29.78 -46.10 -21.79
N THR A 358 -29.35 -46.15 -20.54
CA THR A 358 -30.12 -45.53 -19.45
C THR A 358 -30.07 -44.03 -19.65
N ASP A 359 -31.22 -43.50 -20.04
CA ASP A 359 -31.60 -42.09 -19.98
C ASP A 359 -31.31 -41.55 -18.57
N THR A 360 -30.09 -41.05 -18.35
CA THR A 360 -29.83 -40.20 -17.20
C THR A 360 -30.07 -38.78 -17.66
N LYS A 361 -31.28 -38.27 -17.42
CA LYS A 361 -31.54 -36.83 -17.35
C LYS A 361 -30.38 -36.22 -16.55
N LEU A 362 -29.49 -35.49 -17.23
CA LEU A 362 -28.40 -34.79 -16.56
C LEU A 362 -29.05 -33.79 -15.61
N ASN A 363 -29.06 -34.13 -14.33
CA ASN A 363 -29.76 -33.39 -13.30
C ASN A 363 -29.05 -32.04 -13.16
N LYS A 364 -29.56 -30.99 -13.83
CA LYS A 364 -28.94 -29.65 -13.92
C LYS A 364 -28.68 -28.99 -12.56
N ASN A 365 -29.22 -29.53 -11.48
CA ASN A 365 -29.07 -29.04 -10.11
C ASN A 365 -28.03 -29.79 -9.27
N ARG A 366 -27.26 -30.72 -9.84
CA ARG A 366 -26.19 -31.41 -9.12
C ARG A 366 -24.96 -30.50 -8.99
N PRO A 367 -24.28 -30.43 -7.83
CA PRO A 367 -22.98 -29.78 -7.74
C PRO A 367 -22.01 -30.36 -8.77
N LEU A 368 -21.19 -29.49 -9.38
CA LEU A 368 -20.23 -29.87 -10.42
C LEU A 368 -19.25 -30.93 -9.93
N ASP A 369 -18.83 -31.82 -10.83
CA ASP A 369 -17.92 -32.92 -10.52
C ASP A 369 -16.54 -32.43 -10.04
N GLU A 370 -16.03 -33.07 -8.98
CA GLU A 370 -14.74 -32.80 -8.32
C GLU A 370 -13.53 -33.16 -9.19
N SER A 371 -13.72 -33.93 -10.27
CA SER A 371 -12.65 -34.19 -11.25
C SER A 371 -12.20 -32.90 -11.96
N SER A 372 -13.12 -31.96 -12.15
CA SER A 372 -12.87 -30.70 -12.82
C SER A 372 -12.27 -29.65 -11.87
N TRP A 373 -11.43 -28.75 -12.40
CA TRP A 373 -10.92 -27.61 -11.61
C TRP A 373 -12.06 -26.72 -11.09
N CYS A 374 -13.06 -26.42 -11.93
CA CYS A 374 -14.23 -25.62 -11.55
C CYS A 374 -15.04 -26.27 -10.43
N GLY A 375 -15.24 -27.59 -10.46
CA GLY A 375 -15.88 -28.33 -9.38
C GLY A 375 -15.12 -28.20 -8.06
N ARG A 376 -13.78 -28.40 -8.08
CA ARG A 376 -12.94 -28.22 -6.88
C ARG A 376 -12.93 -26.79 -6.36
N PHE A 377 -12.97 -25.79 -7.24
CA PHE A 377 -13.05 -24.39 -6.85
C PHE A 377 -14.39 -24.06 -6.17
N LEU A 378 -15.51 -24.38 -6.81
CA LEU A 378 -16.85 -24.09 -6.29
C LEU A 378 -17.16 -24.84 -4.98
N GLN A 379 -16.63 -26.07 -4.85
CA GLN A 379 -16.74 -26.85 -3.61
C GLN A 379 -15.65 -26.51 -2.58
N GLN A 380 -14.74 -25.58 -2.88
CA GLN A 380 -13.62 -25.16 -2.01
C GLN A 380 -12.70 -26.33 -1.56
N LYS A 381 -12.45 -27.28 -2.46
CA LYS A 381 -11.58 -28.46 -2.28
C LYS A 381 -10.28 -28.37 -3.11
N LEU A 382 -9.83 -27.16 -3.41
CA LEU A 382 -8.57 -26.97 -4.14
C LEU A 382 -7.38 -27.51 -3.31
N PRO A 383 -6.30 -27.97 -3.99
CA PRO A 383 -5.05 -28.26 -3.33
C PRO A 383 -4.61 -27.05 -2.51
N ARG A 384 -4.35 -27.27 -1.22
CA ARG A 384 -3.97 -26.23 -0.27
C ARG A 384 -2.72 -26.60 0.47
N LEU A 385 -1.87 -25.61 0.69
CA LEU A 385 -0.73 -25.68 1.57
C LEU A 385 -1.11 -24.96 2.87
N GLN A 386 -1.19 -25.71 3.95
CA GLN A 386 -1.45 -25.19 5.29
C GLN A 386 -0.31 -25.63 6.20
N LYS A 387 0.56 -24.68 6.54
CA LYS A 387 1.66 -24.90 7.49
C LYS A 387 1.50 -23.90 8.63
N PRO A 388 1.13 -24.35 9.85
CA PRO A 388 1.11 -23.46 10.99
C PRO A 388 2.52 -22.96 11.29
N LEU A 389 2.61 -21.74 11.81
CA LEU A 389 3.87 -21.13 12.18
C LEU A 389 4.36 -21.74 13.51
N THR A 390 5.05 -22.88 13.44
CA THR A 390 5.64 -23.53 14.62
C THR A 390 6.91 -22.79 15.09
N PRO A 391 7.25 -22.78 16.40
CA PRO A 391 8.43 -22.09 16.92
C PRO A 391 9.73 -22.43 16.18
N ARG A 392 9.94 -23.71 15.84
CA ARG A 392 11.13 -24.15 15.06
C ARG A 392 11.20 -23.50 13.68
N VAL A 393 10.07 -23.45 12.96
CA VAL A 393 10.03 -22.81 11.63
C VAL A 393 10.22 -21.31 11.76
N THR A 394 9.60 -20.67 12.75
CA THR A 394 9.78 -19.24 13.03
C THR A 394 11.25 -18.90 13.27
N ILE A 395 11.93 -19.67 14.13
CA ILE A 395 13.35 -19.49 14.43
C ILE A 395 14.20 -19.60 13.15
N ILE A 396 13.98 -20.62 12.31
CA ILE A 396 14.73 -20.80 11.06
C ILE A 396 14.51 -19.61 10.11
N VAL A 397 13.26 -19.20 9.92
CA VAL A 397 12.92 -18.07 9.03
C VAL A 397 13.54 -16.78 9.54
N LEU A 398 13.35 -16.43 10.82
CA LEU A 398 13.90 -15.20 11.39
C LEU A 398 15.44 -15.20 11.41
N THR A 399 16.08 -16.35 11.64
CA THR A 399 17.55 -16.46 11.53
C THR A 399 18.00 -16.15 10.11
N SER A 400 17.35 -16.73 9.09
CA SER A 400 17.70 -16.48 7.69
C SER A 400 17.49 -15.01 7.29
N VAL A 401 16.38 -14.40 7.72
CA VAL A 401 16.08 -12.99 7.46
C VAL A 401 17.06 -12.07 8.19
N GLY A 402 17.37 -12.35 9.46
CA GLY A 402 18.31 -11.57 10.26
C GLY A 402 19.71 -11.57 9.65
N CYS A 403 20.24 -12.74 9.25
CA CYS A 403 21.52 -12.84 8.55
C CYS A 403 21.50 -12.11 7.20
N PHE A 404 20.42 -12.23 6.43
CA PHE A 404 20.26 -11.50 5.17
C PHE A 404 20.27 -9.98 5.39
N PHE A 405 19.63 -9.49 6.44
CA PHE A 405 19.58 -8.06 6.78
C PHE A 405 20.94 -7.51 7.20
N LEU A 406 21.72 -8.29 7.96
CA LEU A 406 23.08 -7.89 8.30
C LEU A 406 23.99 -7.82 7.07
N LEU A 407 23.90 -8.81 6.17
CA LEU A 407 24.67 -8.82 4.92
C LEU A 407 24.27 -7.64 4.02
N LEU A 408 22.96 -7.45 3.80
CA LEU A 408 22.46 -6.36 2.98
C LEU A 408 22.77 -4.99 3.60
N GLY A 409 22.61 -4.84 4.92
CA GLY A 409 22.93 -3.60 5.63
C GLY A 409 24.40 -3.22 5.53
N GLY A 410 25.30 -4.21 5.66
CA GLY A 410 26.74 -4.00 5.42
C GLY A 410 27.04 -3.55 3.99
N LEU A 411 26.45 -4.21 2.98
CA LEU A 411 26.63 -3.85 1.57
C LEU A 411 26.08 -2.45 1.25
N VAL A 412 24.90 -2.10 1.77
CA VAL A 412 24.29 -0.78 1.60
C VAL A 412 25.12 0.30 2.29
N LEU A 413 25.62 0.04 3.50
CA LEU A 413 26.48 0.99 4.21
C LEU A 413 27.80 1.21 3.49
N MET A 414 28.44 0.14 2.99
CA MET A 414 29.64 0.25 2.16
C MET A 414 29.38 1.04 0.87
N GLY A 415 28.24 0.80 0.21
CA GLY A 415 27.83 1.56 -0.97
C GLY A 415 27.56 3.03 -0.65
N SER A 416 26.95 3.31 0.50
CA SER A 416 26.70 4.67 0.99
C SER A 416 28.00 5.42 1.27
N GLN A 417 28.94 4.79 1.97
CA GLN A 417 30.25 5.37 2.30
C GLN A 417 31.15 5.56 1.07
N ALA A 418 30.88 4.85 -0.04
CA ALA A 418 31.52 5.10 -1.31
C ALA A 418 30.97 6.36 -2.03
N SER A 419 29.79 6.86 -1.63
CA SER A 419 29.30 8.16 -2.08
C SER A 419 29.88 9.25 -1.19
N ALA A 420 30.65 10.13 -1.80
CA ALA A 420 31.24 11.28 -1.13
C ALA A 420 30.27 12.47 -1.21
N TYR A 421 30.28 13.26 -0.14
CA TYR A 421 29.43 14.43 0.01
C TYR A 421 30.10 15.41 0.96
N GLN A 422 30.18 16.68 0.57
CA GLN A 422 30.67 17.78 1.39
C GLN A 422 29.65 18.93 1.33
N LEU A 423 29.36 19.55 2.47
CA LEU A 423 28.47 20.70 2.56
C LEU A 423 29.15 21.83 3.33
N ILE A 424 28.98 23.05 2.82
CA ILE A 424 29.32 24.29 3.53
C ILE A 424 28.07 25.17 3.57
N GLN A 425 27.71 25.63 4.77
CA GLN A 425 26.65 26.63 4.92
C GLN A 425 27.26 28.01 4.78
N TYR A 426 26.65 28.83 3.90
CA TYR A 426 27.13 30.17 3.63
C TYR A 426 26.13 31.29 3.98
N ASP A 427 24.90 30.97 4.36
CA ASP A 427 23.91 31.95 4.83
C ASP A 427 22.92 31.31 5.81
N GLY A 428 22.23 32.12 6.60
CA GLY A 428 21.34 31.71 7.67
C GLY A 428 22.04 31.49 9.01
N ASP A 429 21.24 31.16 10.02
CA ASP A 429 21.75 30.80 11.35
C ASP A 429 22.52 29.48 11.28
N GLU A 430 23.71 29.43 11.90
CA GLU A 430 24.61 28.27 11.94
C GLU A 430 23.89 27.03 12.49
N SER A 431 22.87 27.23 13.33
CA SER A 431 22.09 26.14 13.95
C SER A 431 21.20 25.35 12.98
N VAL A 432 20.86 25.90 11.81
CA VAL A 432 19.80 25.36 10.93
C VAL A 432 20.19 24.02 10.30
N TYR A 433 21.43 23.87 9.85
CA TYR A 433 21.94 22.60 9.33
C TYR A 433 22.62 21.75 10.41
N ASN A 434 23.09 22.36 11.52
CA ASN A 434 23.62 21.64 12.69
C ASN A 434 22.57 20.76 13.37
N GLY A 435 21.30 21.20 13.42
CA GLY A 435 20.17 20.42 13.95
C GLY A 435 19.82 19.16 13.15
N LEU A 436 20.37 19.01 11.94
CA LEU A 436 20.15 17.88 11.05
C LEU A 436 21.28 16.83 11.08
N GLY A 437 22.31 17.01 11.93
CA GLY A 437 23.35 16.02 12.20
C GLY A 437 24.57 16.06 11.28
N TYR A 438 24.85 17.20 10.63
CA TYR A 438 25.97 17.37 9.70
C TYR A 438 27.15 18.10 10.35
N THR A 439 28.39 17.67 10.08
CA THR A 439 29.63 18.37 10.44
C THR A 439 29.93 19.42 9.37
N MET A 440 30.05 20.68 9.76
CA MET A 440 29.94 21.80 8.83
C MET A 440 31.08 22.80 9.02
N GLU A 441 31.66 23.22 7.91
CA GLU A 441 32.35 24.51 7.84
C GLU A 441 31.28 25.59 7.58
N TYR A 442 31.36 26.71 8.31
CA TYR A 442 30.45 27.85 8.19
C TYR A 442 31.22 29.07 7.71
N GLU A 443 30.73 29.70 6.64
CA GLU A 443 31.31 30.93 6.12
C GLU A 443 30.22 31.98 5.87
N ASP A 444 30.18 33.03 6.70
CA ASP A 444 29.11 34.03 6.61
C ASP A 444 29.20 34.88 5.33
N CYS A 445 28.39 34.50 4.33
CA CYS A 445 28.14 35.20 3.08
C CYS A 445 26.73 35.83 3.06
N SER A 446 26.14 36.08 4.23
CA SER A 446 24.80 36.66 4.34
C SER A 446 24.73 38.10 3.83
N LEU A 447 23.57 38.46 3.27
CA LEU A 447 23.25 39.85 2.93
C LEU A 447 23.17 40.77 4.15
N ARG A 448 23.04 40.21 5.37
CA ARG A 448 23.05 40.95 6.65
C ARG A 448 24.31 41.79 6.86
N ALA A 449 25.45 41.30 6.36
CA ALA A 449 26.73 42.01 6.50
C ALA A 449 26.82 43.27 5.62
N SER A 450 25.87 43.49 4.68
CA SER A 450 25.91 44.61 3.74
C SER A 450 24.55 45.34 3.68
N ARG A 451 24.33 46.32 4.57
CA ARG A 451 23.04 47.04 4.70
C ARG A 451 22.60 47.86 3.48
N ASN A 452 23.43 47.97 2.44
CA ASN A 452 23.18 48.86 1.27
C ASN A 452 23.43 48.20 -0.10
N GLN A 453 23.65 46.88 -0.17
CA GLN A 453 23.90 46.20 -1.44
C GLN A 453 22.79 45.20 -1.77
N SER A 454 22.42 45.12 -3.06
CA SER A 454 21.46 44.15 -3.59
C SER A 454 22.05 42.74 -3.74
N TYR A 455 23.37 42.60 -3.63
CA TYR A 455 24.09 41.34 -3.70
C TYR A 455 25.35 41.39 -2.83
N ARG A 456 25.89 40.22 -2.45
CA ARG A 456 27.18 40.08 -1.78
C ARG A 456 27.99 38.97 -2.44
N THR A 457 29.28 39.22 -2.69
CA THR A 457 30.19 38.21 -3.22
C THR A 457 31.15 37.73 -2.13
N CYS A 458 31.36 36.42 -2.05
CA CYS A 458 32.29 35.78 -1.12
C CYS A 458 32.99 34.61 -1.80
N ASN A 459 34.19 34.27 -1.31
CA ASN A 459 34.97 33.15 -1.83
C ASN A 459 34.98 32.05 -0.77
N VAL A 460 34.43 30.90 -1.12
CA VAL A 460 34.33 29.73 -0.24
C VAL A 460 35.25 28.65 -0.77
N SER A 461 36.10 28.10 0.11
CA SER A 461 36.99 27.00 -0.23
C SER A 461 36.53 25.70 0.42
N ILE A 462 36.26 24.68 -0.37
CA ILE A 462 35.86 23.34 0.09
C ILE A 462 37.05 22.40 -0.05
N THR A 463 37.55 21.85 1.06
CA THR A 463 38.57 20.79 1.02
C THR A 463 37.91 19.42 1.04
N LEU A 464 38.21 18.56 0.06
CA LEU A 464 37.56 17.27 -0.07
C LEU A 464 38.07 16.25 0.97
N GLU A 465 37.16 15.68 1.76
CA GLU A 465 37.48 14.64 2.75
C GLU A 465 37.55 13.23 2.14
N ASP A 466 36.86 12.99 1.04
CA ASP A 466 36.70 11.71 0.36
C ASP A 466 37.03 11.85 -1.14
N ASP A 467 37.45 10.76 -1.78
CA ASP A 467 37.64 10.72 -3.24
C ASP A 467 36.27 10.80 -3.95
N MET A 468 36.18 11.59 -5.01
CA MET A 468 34.96 11.77 -5.80
C MET A 468 35.18 11.32 -7.24
N THR A 469 34.41 10.33 -7.69
CA THR A 469 34.43 9.87 -9.09
C THR A 469 33.50 10.71 -9.95
N ALA A 470 33.94 11.06 -11.16
CA ALA A 470 33.13 11.80 -12.12
C ALA A 470 31.88 10.98 -12.54
N PRO A 471 30.74 11.64 -12.76
CA PRO A 471 30.53 13.07 -12.63
C PRO A 471 30.35 13.54 -11.18
N VAL A 472 31.03 14.62 -10.82
CA VAL A 472 30.85 15.29 -9.52
C VAL A 472 29.77 16.36 -9.67
N HIS A 473 28.80 16.37 -8.79
CA HIS A 473 27.65 17.26 -8.84
C HIS A 473 27.77 18.37 -7.81
N VAL A 474 27.48 19.60 -8.25
CA VAL A 474 27.39 20.78 -7.40
C VAL A 474 25.90 21.09 -7.20
N HIS A 475 25.48 21.19 -5.95
CA HIS A 475 24.11 21.49 -5.56
C HIS A 475 24.05 22.72 -4.66
N TYR A 476 22.94 23.44 -4.69
CA TYR A 476 22.59 24.36 -3.62
C TYR A 476 21.57 23.70 -2.70
N GLY A 477 21.70 23.96 -1.40
CA GLY A 477 20.76 23.56 -0.37
C GLY A 477 19.95 24.77 0.11
N LEU A 478 18.65 24.56 0.32
CA LEU A 478 17.75 25.51 0.97
C LEU A 478 17.04 24.82 2.13
N SER A 479 16.95 25.51 3.26
CA SER A 479 16.23 25.03 4.44
C SER A 479 15.09 25.97 4.81
N ASN A 480 14.10 25.40 5.50
CA ASN A 480 12.87 26.08 5.92
C ASN A 480 12.07 26.75 4.77
N PHE A 481 12.21 26.26 3.54
CA PHE A 481 11.50 26.79 2.37
C PHE A 481 10.46 25.80 1.85
N PHE A 482 9.17 26.10 2.06
CA PHE A 482 8.07 25.17 1.76
C PHE A 482 7.55 25.28 0.32
N GLN A 483 8.29 24.69 -0.64
CA GLN A 483 7.81 24.56 -2.04
C GLN A 483 6.53 23.71 -2.15
N ASN A 484 6.28 22.84 -1.17
CA ASN A 484 5.11 21.99 -1.11
C ASN A 484 3.90 22.69 -0.46
N TYR A 485 3.92 24.00 -0.21
CA TYR A 485 2.71 24.70 0.23
C TYR A 485 1.67 24.75 -0.89
N GLN A 486 0.39 24.47 -0.58
CA GLN A 486 -0.64 24.24 -1.61
C GLN A 486 -0.77 25.40 -2.58
N SER A 487 -0.86 26.63 -2.07
CA SER A 487 -0.98 27.81 -2.94
C SER A 487 0.27 28.01 -3.80
N TYR A 488 1.45 27.67 -3.30
CA TYR A 488 2.70 27.75 -4.08
C TYR A 488 2.76 26.66 -5.16
N ALA A 489 2.47 25.41 -4.80
CA ALA A 489 2.55 24.26 -5.69
C ALA A 489 1.56 24.34 -6.86
N THR A 490 0.40 24.96 -6.65
CA THR A 490 -0.64 25.11 -7.68
C THR A 490 -0.54 26.40 -8.51
N ASP A 491 0.18 27.42 -8.04
CA ASP A 491 0.22 28.73 -8.70
C ASP A 491 1.27 28.77 -9.82
N ARG A 492 0.91 28.11 -10.92
CA ARG A 492 1.62 28.08 -12.20
C ARG A 492 0.64 27.76 -13.33
N TYR A 493 1.02 28.07 -14.57
CA TYR A 493 0.22 27.72 -15.73
C TYR A 493 0.95 26.74 -16.66
N PRO A 494 0.57 25.45 -16.68
CA PRO A 494 1.29 24.43 -17.46
C PRO A 494 1.40 24.72 -18.95
N SER A 495 0.38 25.33 -19.57
CA SER A 495 0.43 25.63 -21.01
C SER A 495 1.45 26.71 -21.39
N GLN A 496 1.85 27.57 -20.43
CA GLN A 496 2.94 28.54 -20.63
C GLN A 496 4.30 27.84 -20.57
N LEU A 497 4.41 26.80 -19.75
CA LEU A 497 5.64 26.04 -19.56
C LEU A 497 5.89 25.05 -20.71
N ASP A 498 4.83 24.52 -21.34
CA ASP A 498 4.94 23.58 -22.48
C ASP A 498 4.89 24.26 -23.87
N GLY A 499 4.81 25.59 -23.91
CA GLY A 499 4.84 26.39 -25.14
C GLY A 499 3.54 26.35 -25.96
N ARG A 500 2.46 25.75 -25.46
CA ARG A 500 1.16 25.65 -26.16
C ARG A 500 0.23 26.84 -25.95
N THR A 501 0.64 27.83 -25.18
CA THR A 501 -0.16 29.02 -24.89
C THR A 501 -0.48 29.79 -26.16
N LYS A 502 -1.78 29.82 -26.52
CA LYS A 502 -2.29 30.54 -27.70
C LYS A 502 -2.49 32.02 -27.44
N ASP A 503 -2.75 32.38 -26.18
CA ASP A 503 -2.92 33.76 -25.75
C ASP A 503 -2.07 33.99 -24.50
N PRO A 504 -0.89 34.61 -24.61
CA PRO A 504 -0.09 35.04 -23.46
C PRO A 504 -0.84 36.05 -22.56
N SER A 505 -1.95 36.62 -23.08
CA SER A 505 -2.69 37.71 -22.47
C SER A 505 -3.62 37.32 -21.32
N SER A 506 -3.92 36.05 -21.14
CA SER A 506 -4.90 35.59 -20.15
C SER A 506 -4.25 35.32 -18.79
N LEU A 507 -4.75 36.02 -17.77
CA LEU A 507 -4.36 35.83 -16.36
C LEU A 507 -4.90 34.48 -15.85
N TYR A 508 -4.09 33.43 -15.94
CA TYR A 508 -4.44 32.11 -15.40
C TYR A 508 -3.87 31.86 -14.00
N CYS A 509 -2.74 32.47 -13.66
CA CYS A 509 -2.18 32.37 -12.31
C CYS A 509 -2.92 33.29 -11.34
N LYS A 510 -3.07 32.82 -10.10
CA LYS A 510 -3.79 33.55 -9.06
C LYS A 510 -2.93 34.67 -8.49
N TYR A 511 -1.65 34.38 -8.27
CA TYR A 511 -0.66 35.36 -7.83
C TYR A 511 0.33 35.62 -8.96
N TYR A 512 1.03 36.76 -8.89
CA TYR A 512 2.07 37.16 -9.84
C TYR A 512 1.72 36.83 -11.30
N ASN A 513 0.70 37.51 -11.81
CA ASN A 513 0.20 37.32 -13.16
C ASN A 513 0.46 38.52 -14.08
N ARG A 514 0.71 39.69 -13.49
CA ARG A 514 1.18 40.90 -14.16
C ARG A 514 1.89 41.81 -13.17
N ASP A 515 2.68 42.72 -13.72
CA ASP A 515 3.11 43.93 -13.03
C ASP A 515 1.95 44.92 -12.98
N TYR A 516 1.68 45.47 -11.80
CA TYR A 516 0.59 46.44 -11.61
C TYR A 516 1.01 47.87 -11.94
N GLU A 517 2.32 48.16 -12.03
CA GLU A 517 2.81 49.49 -12.35
C GLU A 517 2.89 49.71 -13.87
N THR A 518 3.42 48.72 -14.59
CA THR A 518 3.60 48.77 -16.04
C THR A 518 2.45 48.13 -16.84
N ASP A 519 1.54 47.42 -16.16
CA ASP A 519 0.50 46.55 -16.75
C ASP A 519 1.04 45.43 -17.67
N GLN A 520 2.35 45.13 -17.58
CA GLN A 520 3.00 44.04 -18.29
C GLN A 520 2.64 42.69 -17.70
N LYS A 521 2.35 41.71 -18.55
CA LYS A 521 1.97 40.35 -18.12
C LYS A 521 3.20 39.49 -17.90
N TYR A 522 3.14 38.63 -16.90
CA TYR A 522 4.26 37.77 -16.53
C TYR A 522 4.28 36.46 -17.32
N LEU A 523 5.44 36.14 -17.91
CA LEU A 523 5.65 34.93 -18.70
C LEU A 523 6.94 34.19 -18.26
N PRO A 524 6.83 33.00 -17.64
CA PRO A 524 5.60 32.38 -17.13
C PRO A 524 5.07 33.09 -15.88
N CYS A 525 3.76 33.01 -15.65
CA CYS A 525 3.15 33.56 -14.44
C CYS A 525 3.26 32.61 -13.23
N GLY A 526 3.06 33.16 -12.04
CA GLY A 526 2.86 32.42 -10.80
C GLY A 526 4.04 32.43 -9.83
N LEU A 527 3.77 32.07 -8.58
CA LEU A 527 4.73 32.09 -7.47
C LEU A 527 6.02 31.32 -7.75
N GLN A 528 5.94 30.18 -8.45
CA GLN A 528 7.11 29.35 -8.74
C GLN A 528 8.11 30.08 -9.65
N ALA A 529 7.60 30.83 -10.65
CA ALA A 529 8.42 31.61 -11.56
C ALA A 529 9.01 32.86 -10.88
N HIS A 530 8.29 33.44 -9.93
CA HIS A 530 8.70 34.64 -9.20
C HIS A 530 9.57 34.40 -7.96
N SER A 531 9.95 33.16 -7.68
CA SER A 531 10.79 32.83 -6.53
C SER A 531 11.98 31.96 -6.90
N VAL A 532 12.42 32.02 -8.16
CA VAL A 532 13.58 31.26 -8.64
C VAL A 532 14.80 31.59 -7.79
N PHE A 533 15.52 30.54 -7.40
CA PHE A 533 16.79 30.70 -6.69
C PHE A 533 17.80 31.43 -7.57
N ASN A 534 18.31 32.57 -7.10
CA ASN A 534 19.07 33.52 -7.92
C ASN A 534 20.51 33.78 -7.44
N ASP A 535 21.05 32.92 -6.55
CA ASP A 535 22.49 32.96 -6.26
C ASP A 535 23.26 32.27 -7.39
N THR A 536 24.47 32.77 -7.65
CA THR A 536 25.35 32.23 -8.69
C THR A 536 26.63 31.67 -8.07
N PHE A 537 27.11 30.54 -8.59
CA PHE A 537 28.33 29.88 -8.14
C PHE A 537 29.32 29.80 -9.30
N LYS A 538 30.55 30.29 -9.11
CA LYS A 538 31.62 30.18 -10.10
C LYS A 538 32.80 29.42 -9.52
N LEU A 539 33.26 28.39 -10.24
CA LEU A 539 34.46 27.66 -9.87
C LEU A 539 35.71 28.45 -10.30
N LEU A 540 36.58 28.77 -9.35
CA LEU A 540 37.79 29.57 -9.56
C LEU A 540 39.03 28.73 -9.87
N ASN A 541 38.93 27.41 -9.79
CA ASN A 541 40.04 26.50 -10.11
C ASN A 541 40.29 26.48 -11.63
N PRO A 542 41.46 26.95 -12.12
CA PRO A 542 41.70 27.10 -13.56
C PRO A 542 41.80 25.78 -14.33
N GLU A 543 42.05 24.67 -13.62
CA GLU A 543 42.20 23.32 -14.19
C GLU A 543 40.86 22.59 -14.33
N LEU A 544 39.80 23.09 -13.70
CA LEU A 544 38.49 22.44 -13.63
C LEU A 544 37.43 23.31 -14.29
N THR A 545 36.56 22.68 -15.09
CA THR A 545 35.41 23.35 -15.70
C THR A 545 34.13 22.81 -15.11
N MET A 546 33.30 23.69 -14.56
CA MET A 546 31.94 23.36 -14.14
C MET A 546 30.98 23.57 -15.31
N SER A 547 30.33 22.50 -15.75
CA SER A 547 29.24 22.55 -16.73
C SER A 547 27.92 22.81 -16.03
N GLU A 548 27.12 23.74 -16.56
CA GLU A 548 25.76 24.04 -16.11
C GLU A 548 24.71 23.43 -17.06
N THR A 549 25.14 22.54 -17.96
CA THR A 549 24.29 21.79 -18.88
C THR A 549 24.11 20.35 -18.42
N GLU A 550 23.03 19.71 -18.86
CA GLU A 550 22.61 18.36 -18.47
C GLU A 550 22.34 18.17 -16.97
N ILE A 551 22.03 19.23 -16.24
CA ILE A 551 21.71 19.18 -14.81
C ILE A 551 20.29 18.70 -14.52
N SER A 552 19.35 18.94 -15.44
CA SER A 552 17.95 18.52 -15.32
C SER A 552 17.69 17.10 -15.85
N TRP A 553 16.46 16.61 -15.78
CA TRP A 553 16.14 15.33 -16.41
C TRP A 553 16.05 15.49 -17.93
N LYS A 554 16.57 14.52 -18.68
CA LYS A 554 16.47 14.47 -20.14
C LYS A 554 15.05 14.72 -20.68
N VAL A 555 14.04 14.16 -20.01
CA VAL A 555 12.62 14.34 -20.37
C VAL A 555 12.15 15.78 -20.18
N ASP A 556 12.69 16.50 -19.19
CA ASP A 556 12.32 17.89 -18.95
C ASP A 556 12.80 18.77 -20.11
N ARG A 557 14.06 18.55 -20.54
CA ARG A 557 14.69 19.24 -21.68
C ARG A 557 14.02 18.96 -23.02
N GLU A 558 13.70 17.69 -23.28
CA GLU A 558 13.30 17.26 -24.63
C GLU A 558 11.80 17.40 -24.88
N ARG A 559 10.96 17.34 -23.83
CA ARG A 559 9.50 17.21 -24.01
C ARG A 559 8.66 18.07 -23.07
N ARG A 560 9.09 18.30 -21.83
CA ARG A 560 8.23 18.93 -20.82
C ARG A 560 8.15 20.44 -20.98
N TYR A 561 9.29 21.09 -21.21
CA TYR A 561 9.40 22.54 -21.23
C TYR A 561 9.74 23.05 -22.63
N SER A 562 8.96 24.02 -23.10
CA SER A 562 9.21 24.68 -24.39
C SER A 562 8.73 26.11 -24.37
N ASN A 563 9.49 26.99 -25.01
CA ASN A 563 9.06 28.37 -25.26
C ASN A 563 7.92 28.42 -26.28
N PRO A 564 7.06 29.45 -26.22
CA PRO A 564 6.10 29.74 -27.27
C PRO A 564 6.79 30.14 -28.58
N ILE A 565 6.07 30.05 -29.71
CA ILE A 565 6.62 30.28 -31.06
C ILE A 565 7.24 31.67 -31.23
N SER A 566 6.65 32.70 -30.61
CA SER A 566 7.08 34.10 -30.71
C SER A 566 8.09 34.52 -29.63
N TYR A 567 8.70 33.58 -28.93
CA TYR A 567 9.81 33.86 -28.01
C TYR A 567 11.14 34.01 -28.79
N PRO A 568 12.02 34.97 -28.46
CA PRO A 568 11.92 35.97 -27.40
C PRO A 568 11.26 37.29 -27.83
N GLU A 569 10.84 37.44 -29.09
CA GLU A 569 10.32 38.70 -29.67
C GLU A 569 9.12 39.29 -28.91
N MET A 570 8.33 38.45 -28.23
CA MET A 570 7.21 38.90 -27.40
C MET A 570 7.61 39.57 -26.08
N CYS A 571 8.87 39.41 -25.63
CA CYS A 571 9.35 39.95 -24.37
C CYS A 571 9.66 41.45 -24.52
N GLY A 572 8.92 42.32 -23.83
CA GLY A 572 9.01 43.76 -24.01
C GLY A 572 7.74 44.49 -23.56
N ASP A 573 7.12 45.25 -24.46
CA ASP A 573 6.12 46.27 -24.14
C ASP A 573 4.90 45.73 -23.36
N GLU A 574 4.36 44.56 -23.73
CA GLU A 574 3.16 43.99 -23.09
C GLU A 574 3.45 42.79 -22.18
N THR A 575 4.61 42.15 -22.32
CA THR A 575 4.97 40.90 -21.62
C THR A 575 6.35 41.00 -20.99
N SER A 576 6.40 40.84 -19.67
CA SER A 576 7.64 40.72 -18.93
C SER A 576 8.02 39.24 -18.80
N CYS A 577 9.23 38.93 -19.25
CA CYS A 577 9.75 37.57 -19.35
C CYS A 577 10.71 37.24 -18.22
N LEU A 578 10.80 35.95 -17.92
CA LEU A 578 11.57 35.40 -16.79
C LEU A 578 13.01 35.93 -16.67
N TYR A 579 13.77 36.01 -17.78
CA TYR A 579 15.16 36.48 -17.76
C TYR A 579 15.29 37.95 -17.31
N GLN A 580 14.24 38.77 -17.44
CA GLN A 580 14.28 40.18 -17.03
C GLN A 580 14.31 40.32 -15.51
N TRP A 581 13.79 39.34 -14.76
CA TRP A 581 13.81 39.33 -13.30
C TRP A 581 15.06 38.66 -12.74
N TYR A 582 15.64 37.74 -13.51
CA TYR A 582 16.83 36.97 -13.11
C TYR A 582 17.92 36.98 -14.19
N PRO A 583 18.41 38.16 -14.61
CA PRO A 583 19.34 38.28 -15.74
C PRO A 583 20.71 37.63 -15.49
N ASP A 584 21.08 37.44 -14.22
CA ASP A 584 22.36 36.85 -13.82
C ASP A 584 22.36 35.31 -13.84
N VAL A 585 21.19 34.68 -13.86
CA VAL A 585 21.04 33.22 -13.78
C VAL A 585 20.41 32.63 -15.04
N LEU A 586 19.53 33.38 -15.71
CA LEU A 586 18.75 32.85 -16.81
C LEU A 586 19.15 33.48 -18.14
N ASP A 587 19.38 32.62 -19.13
CA ASP A 587 19.71 33.06 -20.48
C ASP A 587 18.47 33.65 -21.19
N PRO A 588 18.56 34.89 -21.74
CA PRO A 588 17.48 35.49 -22.53
C PRO A 588 16.95 34.64 -23.68
N ASP A 589 17.80 33.82 -24.32
CA ASP A 589 17.41 32.98 -25.46
C ASP A 589 16.74 31.67 -25.02
N LEU A 590 17.04 31.18 -23.82
CA LEU A 590 16.52 29.91 -23.32
C LEU A 590 15.15 30.02 -22.67
N GLY A 591 14.86 31.11 -21.94
CA GLY A 591 13.54 31.30 -21.31
C GLY A 591 13.16 30.14 -20.38
N VAL A 592 12.02 29.48 -20.62
CA VAL A 592 11.60 28.32 -19.80
C VAL A 592 12.41 27.04 -20.08
N LYS A 593 13.25 27.05 -21.13
CA LYS A 593 14.17 25.96 -21.46
C LYS A 593 15.48 26.00 -20.68
N ASP A 594 15.70 27.04 -19.89
CA ASP A 594 16.85 27.12 -19.01
C ASP A 594 16.83 26.00 -17.95
N GLU A 595 17.93 25.27 -17.81
CA GLU A 595 17.95 24.09 -16.94
C GLU A 595 17.89 24.43 -15.44
N HIS A 596 18.43 25.58 -15.00
CA HIS A 596 18.30 26.01 -13.60
C HIS A 596 16.83 26.27 -13.27
N PHE A 597 16.09 26.84 -14.21
CA PHE A 597 14.65 27.02 -14.08
C PHE A 597 13.90 25.67 -14.05
N MET A 598 14.25 24.72 -14.93
CA MET A 598 13.64 23.38 -14.93
C MET A 598 13.85 22.65 -13.60
N VAL A 599 15.06 22.74 -13.04
CA VAL A 599 15.40 22.15 -11.73
C VAL A 599 14.56 22.80 -10.62
N TRP A 600 14.39 24.12 -10.65
CA TRP A 600 13.58 24.85 -9.66
C TRP A 600 12.10 24.45 -9.68
N LEU A 601 11.52 24.27 -10.87
CA LEU A 601 10.09 23.91 -11.04
C LEU A 601 9.73 22.52 -10.48
N ARG A 602 10.72 21.66 -10.22
CA ARG A 602 10.53 20.40 -9.50
C ARG A 602 10.43 20.65 -8.01
N ILE A 603 9.21 20.88 -7.55
CA ILE A 603 8.86 21.04 -6.14
C ILE A 603 9.40 19.88 -5.29
N SER A 604 10.19 20.21 -4.28
CA SER A 604 10.70 19.30 -3.25
C SER A 604 9.59 18.76 -2.34
N ALA A 605 9.79 17.57 -1.79
CA ALA A 605 8.83 16.97 -0.87
C ALA A 605 8.90 17.56 0.55
N LEU A 606 10.08 18.01 0.98
CA LEU A 606 10.34 18.58 2.30
C LEU A 606 10.76 20.04 2.21
N SER A 607 10.76 20.75 3.35
CA SER A 607 11.16 22.16 3.45
C SER A 607 12.68 22.37 3.42
N THR A 608 13.44 21.32 3.70
CA THR A 608 14.89 21.29 3.54
C THR A 608 15.21 20.34 2.40
N PHE A 609 15.88 20.87 1.38
CA PHE A 609 16.16 20.16 0.14
C PHE A 609 17.41 20.70 -0.52
N MET A 610 17.92 19.96 -1.50
CA MET A 610 18.98 20.39 -2.40
C MET A 610 18.54 20.30 -3.84
N LYS A 611 19.23 21.03 -4.71
CA LYS A 611 18.95 21.10 -6.15
C LYS A 611 20.26 21.20 -6.90
N ARG A 612 20.35 20.48 -8.02
CA ARG A 612 21.55 20.48 -8.86
C ARG A 612 21.73 21.85 -9.53
N TYR A 613 22.94 22.38 -9.43
CA TYR A 613 23.36 23.63 -10.06
C TYR A 613 24.34 23.40 -11.21
N GLY A 614 25.29 22.48 -11.02
CA GLY A 614 26.35 22.23 -11.98
C GLY A 614 26.95 20.83 -11.86
N ARG A 615 27.85 20.51 -12.78
CA ARG A 615 28.52 19.21 -12.90
C ARG A 615 29.98 19.41 -13.30
N ILE A 616 30.87 18.63 -12.71
CA ILE A 616 32.30 18.58 -13.02
C ILE A 616 32.60 17.18 -13.56
N ASP A 617 33.17 17.10 -14.76
CA ASP A 617 33.39 15.84 -15.51
C ASP A 617 34.80 15.26 -15.33
N SER A 618 35.44 15.57 -14.21
CA SER A 618 36.76 15.07 -13.83
C SER A 618 36.73 14.45 -12.44
N ASP A 619 37.48 13.38 -12.25
CA ASP A 619 37.68 12.77 -10.93
C ASP A 619 38.42 13.75 -10.01
N LEU A 620 37.99 13.83 -8.76
CA LEU A 620 38.63 14.66 -7.73
C LEU A 620 39.15 13.76 -6.61
N LYS A 621 40.31 14.12 -6.06
CA LYS A 621 40.97 13.35 -5.00
C LYS A 621 40.75 14.01 -3.65
N LYS A 622 40.74 13.17 -2.61
CA LYS A 622 40.80 13.60 -1.22
C LYS A 622 41.97 14.56 -1.04
N GLY A 623 41.69 15.71 -0.42
CA GLY A 623 42.64 16.78 -0.18
C GLY A 623 42.68 17.86 -1.26
N ASP A 624 42.02 17.66 -2.42
CA ASP A 624 41.84 18.74 -3.39
C ASP A 624 40.96 19.84 -2.79
N THR A 625 41.28 21.10 -3.10
CA THR A 625 40.52 22.27 -2.65
C THR A 625 39.77 22.92 -3.81
N LEU A 626 38.45 22.96 -3.72
CA LEU A 626 37.58 23.63 -4.66
C LEU A 626 37.26 25.04 -4.16
N ASN A 627 37.61 26.06 -4.95
CA ASN A 627 37.38 27.45 -4.63
C ASN A 627 36.18 27.96 -5.43
N PHE A 628 35.11 28.36 -4.75
CA PHE A 628 33.90 28.89 -5.34
C PHE A 628 33.76 30.38 -5.02
N GLU A 629 33.53 31.19 -6.05
CA GLU A 629 33.01 32.55 -5.89
C GLU A 629 31.47 32.46 -5.87
N ILE A 630 30.87 32.77 -4.73
CA ILE A 630 29.42 32.81 -4.54
C ILE A 630 28.97 34.25 -4.62
N THR A 631 27.99 34.55 -5.47
CA THR A 631 27.28 35.84 -5.44
C THR A 631 25.87 35.63 -4.90
N ALA A 632 25.69 35.99 -3.63
CA ALA A 632 24.45 35.88 -2.89
C ALA A 632 23.50 37.04 -3.21
N ARG A 633 22.28 36.70 -3.64
CA ARG A 633 21.14 37.58 -3.97
C ARG A 633 19.84 37.11 -3.31
N PHE A 634 19.71 35.81 -3.06
CA PHE A 634 18.52 35.17 -2.49
C PHE A 634 18.48 35.36 -0.97
N VAL A 635 17.45 36.06 -0.48
CA VAL A 635 17.30 36.39 0.95
C VAL A 635 16.57 35.26 1.68
N VAL A 636 17.18 34.72 2.75
CA VAL A 636 16.59 33.65 3.59
C VAL A 636 16.21 34.09 5.01
N GLU A 637 16.64 35.27 5.44
CA GLU A 637 16.41 35.79 6.79
C GLU A 637 14.92 35.94 7.13
N THR A 638 14.10 36.32 6.14
CA THR A 638 12.66 36.63 6.35
C THR A 638 11.84 35.41 6.78
N PHE A 639 12.33 34.20 6.49
CA PHE A 639 11.69 32.94 6.88
C PHE A 639 12.60 32.06 7.74
N GLU A 640 13.63 32.64 8.36
CA GLU A 640 14.57 31.92 9.25
C GLU A 640 15.16 30.67 8.58
N GLY A 641 15.45 30.76 7.28
CA GLY A 641 16.08 29.70 6.51
C GLY A 641 17.61 29.80 6.48
N GLY A 642 18.23 28.83 5.83
CA GLY A 642 19.67 28.80 5.56
C GLY A 642 19.96 28.37 4.12
N LYS A 643 21.17 28.70 3.67
CA LYS A 643 21.67 28.32 2.34
C LYS A 643 22.98 27.56 2.45
N ALA A 644 23.10 26.53 1.63
CA ALA A 644 24.27 25.67 1.62
C ALA A 644 24.78 25.45 0.19
N LEU A 645 26.09 25.32 0.05
CA LEU A 645 26.75 24.81 -1.15
C LEU A 645 27.17 23.37 -0.87
N ILE A 646 26.84 22.47 -1.79
CA ILE A 646 27.00 21.04 -1.65
C ILE A 646 27.78 20.52 -2.85
N VAL A 647 28.80 19.71 -2.59
CA VAL A 647 29.53 18.97 -3.63
C VAL A 647 29.41 17.49 -3.32
N SER A 648 28.98 16.69 -4.28
CA SER A 648 28.71 15.26 -4.06
C SER A 648 29.01 14.42 -5.28
N SER A 649 29.40 13.17 -5.07
CA SER A 649 29.51 12.16 -6.11
C SER A 649 28.61 10.96 -5.82
N ASP A 650 28.03 10.40 -6.87
CA ASP A 650 27.10 9.27 -6.74
C ASP A 650 27.84 7.94 -6.71
N ALA A 651 27.35 6.99 -5.91
CA ALA A 651 27.81 5.62 -5.90
C ALA A 651 26.84 4.69 -6.64
N TRP A 652 27.21 3.42 -6.79
CA TRP A 652 26.34 2.40 -7.42
C TRP A 652 24.96 2.26 -6.75
N ILE A 653 24.88 2.57 -5.45
CA ILE A 653 23.63 2.52 -4.68
C ILE A 653 22.77 3.79 -4.85
N GLY A 654 23.38 4.91 -5.27
CA GLY A 654 22.79 6.25 -5.31
C GLY A 654 23.62 7.23 -4.48
N GLY A 655 22.95 8.22 -3.90
CA GLY A 655 23.59 9.20 -3.02
C GLY A 655 23.92 8.68 -1.62
N ARG A 656 24.66 9.47 -0.85
CA ARG A 656 25.10 9.11 0.50
C ARG A 656 23.90 9.00 1.44
N ASN A 657 23.74 7.84 2.06
CA ASN A 657 22.60 7.50 2.90
C ASN A 657 22.95 6.45 3.97
N ASP A 658 23.72 6.87 4.97
CA ASP A 658 24.20 5.97 6.01
C ASP A 658 23.05 5.42 6.86
N PHE A 659 21.95 6.17 6.97
CA PHE A 659 20.73 5.74 7.67
C PHE A 659 20.22 4.39 7.15
N LEU A 660 20.15 4.19 5.82
CA LEU A 660 19.64 2.94 5.27
C LEU A 660 20.49 1.75 5.71
N GLY A 661 21.82 1.85 5.57
CA GLY A 661 22.74 0.79 5.99
C GLY A 661 22.62 0.48 7.49
N VAL A 662 22.64 1.53 8.33
CA VAL A 662 22.49 1.41 9.79
C VAL A 662 21.13 0.83 10.18
N ALA A 663 20.04 1.24 9.52
CA ALA A 663 18.70 0.73 9.80
C ALA A 663 18.59 -0.77 9.51
N TYR A 664 19.14 -1.24 8.39
CA TYR A 664 19.19 -2.67 8.07
C TYR A 664 20.01 -3.47 9.08
N LEU A 665 21.18 -2.95 9.48
CA LEU A 665 22.02 -3.57 10.49
C LEU A 665 21.30 -3.64 11.85
N ALA A 666 20.67 -2.54 12.27
CA ALA A 666 19.92 -2.46 13.52
C ALA A 666 18.75 -3.44 13.54
N VAL A 667 17.92 -3.48 12.48
CA VAL A 667 16.81 -4.43 12.37
C VAL A 667 17.34 -5.87 12.35
N GLY A 668 18.41 -6.15 11.61
CA GLY A 668 19.06 -7.48 11.57
C GLY A 668 19.54 -7.94 12.96
N CYS A 669 20.21 -7.07 13.71
CA CYS A 669 20.62 -7.33 15.09
C CYS A 669 19.42 -7.59 16.01
N VAL A 670 18.38 -6.76 15.93
CA VAL A 670 17.15 -6.90 16.74
C VAL A 670 16.43 -8.22 16.41
N VAL A 671 16.37 -8.61 15.14
CA VAL A 671 15.82 -9.90 14.71
C VAL A 671 16.60 -11.07 15.33
N LEU A 672 17.93 -11.06 15.27
CA LEU A 672 18.75 -12.13 15.85
C LEU A 672 18.68 -12.16 17.39
N LEU A 673 18.57 -11.01 18.05
CA LEU A 673 18.31 -10.94 19.49
C LEU A 673 16.95 -11.57 19.84
N THR A 674 15.89 -11.28 19.07
CA THR A 674 14.62 -11.99 19.27
C THR A 674 14.72 -13.49 19.05
N VAL A 675 15.52 -13.95 18.07
CA VAL A 675 15.77 -15.39 17.88
C VAL A 675 16.45 -16.00 19.11
N LEU A 676 17.43 -15.32 19.71
CA LEU A 676 18.08 -15.79 20.94
C LEU A 676 17.07 -15.94 22.08
N VAL A 677 16.17 -14.96 22.27
CA VAL A 677 15.10 -15.04 23.27
C VAL A 677 14.16 -16.22 22.98
N MET A 678 13.78 -16.43 21.72
CA MET A 678 12.95 -17.58 21.33
C MET A 678 13.65 -18.91 21.65
N LEU A 679 14.95 -19.04 21.35
CA LEU A 679 15.74 -20.24 21.64
C LEU A 679 15.86 -20.51 23.14
N LEU A 680 16.15 -19.48 23.94
CA LEU A 680 16.23 -19.59 25.40
C LEU A 680 14.89 -20.05 25.98
N LYS A 681 13.79 -19.41 25.55
CA LYS A 681 12.44 -19.79 25.97
C LYS A 681 12.11 -21.23 25.57
N GLU A 682 12.41 -21.65 24.33
CA GLU A 682 12.15 -23.02 23.86
C GLU A 682 12.99 -24.06 24.61
N SER A 683 14.19 -23.70 25.04
CA SER A 683 15.05 -24.58 25.85
C SER A 683 14.60 -24.71 27.30
N ALA A 684 14.11 -23.62 27.91
CA ALA A 684 13.68 -23.60 29.31
C ALA A 684 12.26 -24.16 29.48
N CYS A 685 11.33 -23.72 28.64
CA CYS A 685 9.90 -24.03 28.74
C CYS A 685 9.30 -24.26 27.34
N PRO A 686 9.56 -25.42 26.70
CA PRO A 686 8.95 -25.75 25.42
C PRO A 686 7.45 -25.94 25.58
N ARG A 687 6.68 -25.28 24.71
CA ARG A 687 5.23 -25.42 24.69
C ARG A 687 4.83 -26.73 24.00
N LYS A 688 3.83 -27.42 24.55
CA LYS A 688 3.23 -28.61 23.91
C LYS A 688 2.33 -28.16 22.75
N ILE A 689 2.72 -28.51 21.51
CA ILE A 689 2.00 -28.16 20.27
C ILE A 689 1.03 -29.30 19.91
N GLY A 690 -0.21 -28.95 19.52
CA GLY A 690 -1.19 -29.90 18.98
C GLY A 690 -1.76 -30.90 19.99
N ASN A 691 -1.78 -30.57 21.28
CA ASN A 691 -2.52 -31.36 22.26
C ASN A 691 -4.02 -31.02 22.16
N ALA A 692 -4.84 -31.98 21.76
CA ALA A 692 -6.27 -31.79 21.63
C ALA A 692 -7.00 -31.65 22.99
N GLU A 693 -6.40 -32.08 24.12
CA GLU A 693 -6.95 -31.83 25.46
C GLU A 693 -6.91 -30.33 25.81
N LEU A 694 -5.82 -29.63 25.47
CA LEU A 694 -5.70 -28.18 25.69
C LEU A 694 -6.77 -27.38 24.93
N LEU A 695 -7.24 -27.89 23.79
CA LEU A 695 -8.31 -27.26 23.03
C LEU A 695 -9.65 -27.33 23.77
N VAL A 696 -9.90 -28.44 24.46
CA VAL A 696 -11.12 -28.66 25.25
C VAL A 696 -11.08 -27.79 26.49
N ASP A 697 -9.98 -27.84 27.25
CA ASP A 697 -9.78 -27.02 28.46
C ASP A 697 -9.96 -25.53 28.16
N LYS A 698 -9.39 -25.04 27.06
CA LYS A 698 -9.50 -23.63 26.67
C LYS A 698 -10.91 -23.25 26.23
N ALA A 699 -11.68 -24.19 25.67
CA ALA A 699 -13.08 -23.95 25.35
C ALA A 699 -13.94 -23.78 26.60
N HIS A 700 -13.74 -24.63 27.62
CA HIS A 700 -14.41 -24.50 28.92
C HIS A 700 -14.05 -23.17 29.60
N GLU A 701 -12.77 -22.79 29.65
CA GLU A 701 -12.33 -21.52 30.23
C GLU A 701 -12.99 -20.29 29.57
N VAL A 702 -13.16 -20.32 28.24
CA VAL A 702 -13.82 -19.22 27.52
C VAL A 702 -15.32 -19.20 27.77
N GLN A 703 -15.95 -20.37 27.93
CA GLN A 703 -17.38 -20.46 28.26
C GLN A 703 -17.63 -19.91 29.67
N GLU A 704 -16.89 -20.38 30.68
CA GLU A 704 -17.00 -19.92 32.07
C GLU A 704 -16.77 -18.42 32.22
N ARG A 705 -15.80 -17.85 31.49
CA ARG A 705 -15.52 -16.40 31.53
C ARG A 705 -16.69 -15.57 31.00
N ASN A 706 -17.49 -16.08 30.08
CA ASN A 706 -18.68 -15.38 29.61
C ASN A 706 -19.86 -15.60 30.55
N ASP A 707 -20.07 -16.83 31.01
CA ASP A 707 -21.14 -17.14 31.96
C ASP A 707 -20.95 -16.38 33.29
N GLY A 708 -19.70 -16.11 33.70
CA GLY A 708 -19.36 -15.27 34.84
C GLY A 708 -19.53 -13.75 34.63
N LYS A 709 -19.62 -13.26 33.39
CA LYS A 709 -19.96 -11.86 33.08
C LYS A 709 -21.47 -11.59 33.10
N ASP A 710 -22.26 -12.63 32.89
CA ASP A 710 -23.73 -12.55 32.87
C ASP A 710 -24.35 -12.81 34.25
N LYS A 711 -23.54 -13.11 35.29
CA LYS A 711 -24.02 -13.10 36.68
C LYS A 711 -24.11 -11.66 37.17
N PRO A 712 -25.31 -11.14 37.51
CA PRO A 712 -25.42 -9.86 38.18
C PRO A 712 -24.67 -9.95 39.52
N GLN A 713 -23.80 -8.97 39.79
CA GLN A 713 -23.23 -8.74 41.12
C GLN A 713 -24.29 -8.35 42.11
#